data_AF-A0A1Z9QN46-F1
#
_entry.id   AF-A0A1Z9QN46-F1
#
_cell.length_a   1.000
_cell.length_b   1.000
_cell.length_c   1.000
_cell.angle_alpha   90.00
_cell.angle_beta   90.00
_cell.angle_gamma   90.00
#
_symmetry.space_group_name_H-M   'P 1'
#
loop_
_entity.id
_entity.type
_entity.pdbx_description
1 polymer ?
#
loop_
_entity_poly.entity_id
_entity_poly.type
_entity_poly.pdbx_seq_one_letter_code
_entity_poly.pdbx_strand_id
1 'polypeptide(L)'
;MWLIALVSLWFSAGLVCAQPPGTTPTRDVFAQQQDGVDASGLPIRAFMFLSESDNVVLMPGLSWEEFERLSNPDSVVDSNQQLFSFQSLAIKGEVDAERFEGEVGLSIVVAPSQGQWIRIPLQMGNFHRLKPPDVTGIDNYFMTLTPDGSGHLLLVKTDQQQELKLRMEVSARVVASTVSKTLEFKLPGAPSRVDLNVGAVGVEGEILGRGDEVLEKKVVADKGTNFQIESGGGNYSLRWGSSSRTKDDTALLEVESRINVRWDSPQDPLIADFLLTVENVRGSIDSFQLRLPAGAVLLDSLRLGDSGQTIDLGEPVKGRDEEIRDVIIPEAERGSRIDLSFELQLPNDNASESNPLDFHVAEVVGALRHKGVIAVVTGSDYRLRWLSSPWVDRVMGELGEDAANSGRTYEFKFERASFELPLYLGEKGRQLRMTSNSILNVYDSAANLDMTISINGQVSKGLLQFNDAGWQIREIQDSETGELLDLFEDDDRFLNMRNVGNGDLSQIRILAELQLKPENGDVGFYLPTVTDVDGAARVQKATLDIKSTGRSMMVVDLAASVGLTRGIVAGPDVSAAKSSTISYQIQTQEKRPKVVGALVAQPPRISLASEAVIELSGNQLRTDVGWTVTSSLDLEGVLIVRIPDANNLVTPMENGESIVSVSQDVGSEETQKPDDVQENSGGVEEPIDPTLEEPWMVSVNGAPAKLKYIDGDRYELISERLAMNTMDITWRRVQDLNAAVGDGAVISVPLPSPGILDVTIRGSMGVTLRGDQGFDLVSADRQRQKRLDLVTFPRDPLRLRLLSRLTSQEELTVQKTVLRTVVGRNLRHESVYAKVQGGGRFQVGLPSDAVDVSVQALIDGEKRTVRREENTLVVLLPNDGETHVVDLQVWIARETPASFSNIKPLLRLPFGVGRVYWQIVAPSDGHVLWASPTLGRSMSWRFDRWKLYRQPSHDDVQLMQLVDATSISMPPGNRYLYIGSDLRSFEIVIVSRVVLWVLIGSVVLLAAVVLTNFPKSRHPLTAVVLAVMFGGLLAIAPDAAVLAGQFGIIALVLVVVMIAVRVLVSPARNGRVFSSSVIGADQPRPPSTRSLMPVIADDPRVTATEALPEPAPTEVTT
;
A
#
# COMPACT_ATOMS: atom_id res chain seq x y z
N MET A 1 0.15 24.01 -42.45
CA MET A 1 -0.25 25.30 -41.85
C MET A 1 -1.77 25.39 -41.66
N TRP A 2 -2.60 25.26 -42.71
CA TRP A 2 -4.08 25.25 -42.59
C TRP A 2 -4.65 24.22 -41.60
N LEU A 3 -4.00 23.05 -41.42
CA LEU A 3 -4.44 22.02 -40.46
C LEU A 3 -4.28 22.44 -38.98
N ILE A 4 -3.36 23.38 -38.68
CA ILE A 4 -3.13 23.87 -37.31
C ILE A 4 -4.13 24.98 -36.98
N ALA A 5 -4.44 25.84 -37.96
CA ALA A 5 -5.45 26.90 -37.83
C ALA A 5 -6.86 26.35 -37.51
N LEU A 6 -7.23 25.20 -38.07
CA LEU A 6 -8.55 24.59 -37.84
C LEU A 6 -8.73 24.07 -36.39
N VAL A 7 -7.64 23.66 -35.74
CA VAL A 7 -7.64 23.18 -34.34
C VAL A 7 -7.72 24.35 -33.36
N SER A 8 -7.03 25.46 -33.64
CA SER A 8 -7.11 26.68 -32.83
C SER A 8 -8.44 27.43 -32.93
N LEU A 9 -9.21 27.24 -34.00
CA LEU A 9 -10.53 27.85 -34.21
C LEU A 9 -11.68 27.17 -33.43
N TRP A 10 -11.44 26.02 -32.80
CA TRP A 10 -12.45 25.33 -31.98
C TRP A 10 -12.55 25.84 -30.53
N PHE A 11 -11.65 26.74 -30.11
CA PHE A 11 -11.63 27.32 -28.76
C PHE A 11 -12.09 28.78 -28.67
N SER A 12 -12.50 29.40 -29.80
CA SER A 12 -12.62 30.87 -29.90
C SER A 12 -13.78 31.34 -30.80
N ALA A 13 -14.99 30.85 -30.54
CA ALA A 13 -16.20 31.29 -31.25
C ALA A 13 -17.41 31.50 -30.31
N GLY A 14 -17.27 32.44 -29.37
CA GLY A 14 -18.40 33.08 -28.69
C GLY A 14 -18.51 34.54 -29.12
N LEU A 15 -19.44 34.86 -30.02
CA LEU A 15 -19.68 36.24 -30.48
C LEU A 15 -20.86 36.84 -29.73
N VAL A 16 -20.63 38.02 -29.14
CA VAL A 16 -21.60 38.74 -28.31
C VAL A 16 -22.57 39.54 -29.18
N CYS A 17 -23.86 39.52 -28.84
CA CYS A 17 -24.83 40.54 -29.22
C CYS A 17 -25.32 41.28 -27.96
N ALA A 18 -25.69 42.55 -28.14
CA ALA A 18 -25.71 43.56 -27.08
C ALA A 18 -26.81 43.40 -26.00
N GLN A 19 -26.57 44.04 -24.84
CA GLN A 19 -27.48 44.06 -23.69
C GLN A 19 -28.65 45.06 -23.85
N PRO A 20 -29.90 44.64 -23.59
CA PRO A 20 -31.04 45.51 -23.26
C PRO A 20 -31.11 45.77 -21.72
N PRO A 21 -32.06 46.57 -21.19
CA PRO A 21 -31.81 47.40 -20.01
C PRO A 21 -31.70 46.63 -18.70
N GLY A 22 -30.70 47.02 -17.89
CA GLY A 22 -30.36 46.37 -16.62
C GLY A 22 -28.88 46.55 -16.20
N THR A 23 -28.03 47.10 -17.08
CA THR A 23 -26.60 47.32 -16.82
C THR A 23 -26.17 48.79 -16.89
N THR A 24 -25.17 49.09 -16.06
CA THR A 24 -24.58 50.41 -15.77
C THR A 24 -23.44 50.79 -16.73
N PRO A 25 -23.04 52.08 -16.82
CA PRO A 25 -22.17 52.59 -17.89
C PRO A 25 -20.70 52.12 -17.83
N THR A 26 -19.99 52.37 -18.94
CA THR A 26 -18.59 51.93 -19.19
C THR A 26 -17.54 52.61 -18.31
N ARG A 27 -16.43 51.89 -18.09
CA ARG A 27 -15.37 52.18 -17.11
C ARG A 27 -14.34 53.25 -17.52
N ASP A 28 -14.69 54.20 -18.38
CA ASP A 28 -13.74 55.24 -18.85
C ASP A 28 -13.66 56.49 -17.94
N VAL A 29 -14.27 56.44 -16.75
CA VAL A 29 -14.34 57.55 -15.78
C VAL A 29 -13.37 57.39 -14.59
N PHE A 30 -12.76 56.21 -14.41
CA PHE A 30 -11.86 55.93 -13.28
C PHE A 30 -10.43 55.66 -13.74
N ALA A 31 -9.72 56.74 -14.06
CA ALA A 31 -8.28 56.69 -14.27
C ALA A 31 -7.52 56.71 -12.94
N GLN A 32 -6.37 56.02 -12.91
CA GLN A 32 -5.32 56.02 -11.88
C GLN A 32 -5.66 55.36 -10.52
N GLN A 33 -5.46 54.03 -10.44
CA GLN A 33 -4.38 53.48 -9.60
C GLN A 33 -3.89 52.15 -10.19
N GLN A 34 -2.59 51.85 -10.08
CA GLN A 34 -1.94 50.72 -10.78
C GLN A 34 -2.23 49.36 -10.13
N ASP A 35 -2.35 48.35 -10.99
CA ASP A 35 -2.10 46.90 -10.85
C ASP A 35 -2.30 46.25 -9.47
N GLY A 36 -3.18 45.27 -9.28
CA GLY A 36 -4.10 44.63 -10.24
C GLY A 36 -4.70 43.36 -9.66
N VAL A 37 -5.88 43.47 -9.02
CA VAL A 37 -6.56 42.36 -8.32
C VAL A 37 -8.06 42.34 -8.67
N ASP A 38 -8.50 41.18 -9.17
CA ASP A 38 -9.83 40.56 -9.17
C ASP A 38 -11.08 41.26 -9.76
N ALA A 39 -11.91 40.44 -10.41
CA ALA A 39 -13.21 40.06 -9.84
C ALA A 39 -13.98 39.02 -10.68
N SER A 40 -14.13 37.79 -10.16
CA SER A 40 -15.39 37.03 -10.29
C SER A 40 -15.54 36.00 -9.17
N GLY A 41 -15.76 36.50 -7.95
CA GLY A 41 -16.11 35.71 -6.77
C GLY A 41 -16.34 36.64 -5.58
N LEU A 42 -17.45 36.47 -4.85
CA LEU A 42 -17.62 37.15 -3.56
C LEU A 42 -16.65 36.48 -2.57
N PRO A 43 -15.69 37.20 -1.96
CA PRO A 43 -14.75 36.58 -1.05
C PRO A 43 -15.49 36.13 0.22
N ILE A 44 -15.52 34.82 0.44
CA ILE A 44 -15.96 34.23 1.72
C ILE A 44 -14.98 34.72 2.79
N ARG A 45 -15.43 35.58 3.69
CA ARG A 45 -14.56 36.20 4.71
C ARG A 45 -14.46 35.40 6.01
N ALA A 46 -15.38 34.48 6.25
CA ALA A 46 -15.42 33.62 7.42
C ALA A 46 -16.31 32.41 7.16
N PHE A 47 -16.02 31.30 7.87
CA PHE A 47 -16.97 30.22 8.09
C PHE A 47 -17.53 30.32 9.51
N MET A 48 -18.74 29.79 9.68
CA MET A 48 -19.47 29.82 10.95
C MET A 48 -19.80 28.39 11.34
N PHE A 49 -19.22 27.95 12.46
CA PHE A 49 -19.34 26.60 13.00
C PHE A 49 -20.19 26.60 14.27
N LEU A 50 -20.74 25.44 14.62
CA LEU A 50 -21.32 25.20 15.94
C LEU A 50 -20.32 24.39 16.75
N SER A 51 -20.12 24.74 18.03
CA SER A 51 -19.39 23.87 18.95
C SER A 51 -20.26 22.69 19.39
N GLU A 52 -19.67 21.72 20.10
CA GLU A 52 -20.42 20.60 20.73
C GLU A 52 -21.48 21.05 21.75
N SER A 53 -21.56 22.35 22.06
CA SER A 53 -22.55 22.97 22.95
C SER A 53 -23.49 23.92 22.19
N ASP A 54 -23.63 23.76 20.87
CA ASP A 54 -24.44 24.59 19.95
C ASP A 54 -24.10 26.09 19.94
N ASN A 55 -22.94 26.47 20.47
CA ASN A 55 -22.47 27.85 20.44
C ASN A 55 -21.85 28.18 19.07
N VAL A 56 -22.26 29.32 18.51
CA VAL A 56 -21.80 29.79 17.20
C VAL A 56 -20.37 30.34 17.28
N VAL A 57 -19.42 29.64 16.65
CA VAL A 57 -18.01 30.02 16.55
C VAL A 57 -17.70 30.49 15.13
N LEU A 58 -17.32 31.77 14.99
CA LEU A 58 -16.91 32.34 13.72
C LEU A 58 -15.40 32.17 13.51
N MET A 59 -15.00 31.57 12.37
CA MET A 59 -13.61 31.43 11.96
C MET A 59 -13.34 32.31 10.73
N PRO A 60 -12.80 33.54 10.91
CA PRO A 60 -12.49 34.45 9.81
C PRO A 60 -11.22 34.06 9.05
N GLY A 61 -11.17 34.40 7.75
CA GLY A 61 -9.96 34.31 6.91
C GLY A 61 -9.71 32.98 6.21
N LEU A 62 -10.50 31.93 6.47
CA LEU A 62 -10.39 30.64 5.79
C LEU A 62 -11.07 30.70 4.41
N SER A 63 -10.41 30.21 3.35
CA SER A 63 -11.02 30.07 2.01
C SER A 63 -11.74 28.72 1.85
N TRP A 64 -12.60 28.60 0.83
CA TRP A 64 -13.33 27.35 0.56
C TRP A 64 -12.37 26.19 0.25
N GLU A 65 -11.34 26.46 -0.55
CA GLU A 65 -10.32 25.50 -0.96
C GLU A 65 -9.45 25.04 0.23
N GLU A 66 -9.25 25.91 1.23
CA GLU A 66 -8.50 25.57 2.43
C GLU A 66 -9.33 24.76 3.45
N PHE A 67 -10.64 24.96 3.50
CA PHE A 67 -11.58 24.07 4.20
C PHE A 67 -11.67 22.68 3.54
N GLU A 68 -11.72 22.61 2.21
CA GLU A 68 -11.72 21.35 1.46
C GLU A 68 -10.41 20.57 1.66
N ARG A 69 -9.26 21.27 1.71
CA ARG A 69 -7.94 20.68 2.02
C ARG A 69 -7.85 20.10 3.44
N LEU A 70 -8.52 20.71 4.42
CA LEU A 70 -8.52 20.23 5.82
C LEU A 70 -9.49 19.06 6.07
N SER A 71 -10.48 18.86 5.18
CA SER A 71 -11.50 17.81 5.32
C SER A 71 -11.20 16.52 4.54
N ASN A 72 -10.25 16.52 3.60
CA ASN A 72 -9.79 15.32 2.87
C ASN A 72 -8.24 15.19 2.89
N PRO A 73 -7.66 14.48 3.88
CA PRO A 73 -6.20 14.35 4.00
C PRO A 73 -5.53 13.40 2.99
N ASP A 74 -6.27 12.52 2.31
CA ASP A 74 -5.70 11.41 1.51
C ASP A 74 -5.48 11.70 0.01
N SER A 75 -5.74 12.92 -0.48
CA SER A 75 -5.56 13.26 -1.90
C SER A 75 -4.19 13.88 -2.22
N VAL A 76 -3.11 13.12 -2.00
CA VAL A 76 -1.76 13.47 -2.50
C VAL A 76 -1.52 12.82 -3.86
N VAL A 77 -1.34 13.64 -4.89
CA VAL A 77 -0.99 13.21 -6.25
C VAL A 77 0.50 12.95 -6.32
N ASP A 78 0.87 11.70 -6.57
CA ASP A 78 2.24 11.32 -6.93
C ASP A 78 2.29 11.01 -8.44
N SER A 79 2.87 11.90 -9.25
CA SER A 79 3.25 11.61 -10.64
C SER A 79 4.22 12.64 -11.20
N ASN A 80 5.47 12.21 -11.38
CA ASN A 80 6.61 12.99 -11.86
C ASN A 80 6.34 13.82 -13.15
N GLN A 81 6.19 15.14 -12.97
CA GLN A 81 6.90 16.11 -13.80
C GLN A 81 7.76 16.97 -12.88
N GLN A 82 9.08 16.86 -13.01
CA GLN A 82 10.03 17.61 -12.17
C GLN A 82 10.14 19.04 -12.70
N LEU A 83 9.19 19.89 -12.28
CA LEU A 83 9.00 21.26 -12.80
C LEU A 83 10.10 22.25 -12.37
N PHE A 84 11.06 21.83 -11.55
CA PHE A 84 12.21 22.62 -11.13
C PHE A 84 13.42 21.73 -10.82
N SER A 85 14.62 22.31 -10.84
CA SER A 85 15.88 21.64 -10.47
C SER A 85 16.88 22.63 -9.86
N PHE A 86 17.41 22.31 -8.68
CA PHE A 86 18.46 23.10 -8.04
C PHE A 86 19.81 22.88 -8.76
N GLN A 87 20.51 23.96 -9.11
CA GLN A 87 21.79 23.89 -9.81
C GLN A 87 22.99 24.00 -8.86
N SER A 88 22.94 24.97 -7.95
CA SER A 88 23.99 25.22 -6.97
C SER A 88 23.48 26.08 -5.82
N LEU A 89 24.11 25.89 -4.66
CA LEU A 89 23.83 26.59 -3.42
C LEU A 89 25.14 27.13 -2.85
N ALA A 90 25.13 28.39 -2.42
CA ALA A 90 26.24 29.03 -1.73
C ALA A 90 25.75 29.64 -0.41
N ILE A 91 26.44 29.38 0.70
CA ILE A 91 26.22 30.07 1.98
C ILE A 91 27.51 30.80 2.35
N LYS A 92 27.39 32.06 2.76
CA LYS A 92 28.52 32.85 3.26
C LYS A 92 28.09 33.61 4.51
N GLY A 93 28.86 33.57 5.58
CA GLY A 93 28.55 34.39 6.74
C GLY A 93 29.54 34.27 7.89
N GLU A 94 29.22 34.95 8.98
CA GLU A 94 30.04 35.02 10.18
C GLU A 94 29.29 34.39 11.36
N VAL A 95 30.06 33.76 12.25
CA VAL A 95 29.53 33.10 13.45
C VAL A 95 29.97 33.85 14.70
N ASP A 96 28.99 34.43 15.38
CA ASP A 96 29.13 35.10 16.67
C ASP A 96 28.92 34.11 17.83
N ALA A 97 28.82 34.59 19.07
CA ALA A 97 28.75 33.79 20.29
C ALA A 97 27.68 32.69 20.26
N GLU A 98 26.45 33.02 19.83
CA GLU A 98 25.26 32.15 19.92
C GLU A 98 24.49 32.01 18.60
N ARG A 99 24.92 32.70 17.54
CA ARG A 99 24.20 32.76 16.26
C ARG A 99 25.15 32.92 15.06
N PHE A 100 24.75 32.31 13.96
CA PHE A 100 25.25 32.57 12.62
C PHE A 100 24.42 33.70 12.00
N GLU A 101 25.06 34.62 11.29
CA GLU A 101 24.40 35.57 10.38
C GLU A 101 25.12 35.55 9.03
N GLY A 102 24.35 35.49 7.94
CA GLY A 102 24.93 35.35 6.62
C GLY A 102 23.92 35.41 5.48
N GLU A 103 24.41 35.04 4.31
CA GLU A 103 23.73 35.10 3.03
C GLU A 103 23.67 33.71 2.40
N VAL A 104 22.49 33.34 1.88
CA VAL A 104 22.27 32.14 1.08
C VAL A 104 21.95 32.57 -0.34
N GLY A 105 22.77 32.15 -1.30
CA GLY A 105 22.53 32.26 -2.73
C GLY A 105 22.18 30.91 -3.34
N LEU A 106 21.14 30.85 -4.17
CA LEU A 106 20.62 29.60 -4.74
C LEU A 106 20.24 29.81 -6.22
N SER A 107 20.82 29.03 -7.13
CA SER A 107 20.43 28.96 -8.55
C SER A 107 19.48 27.79 -8.77
N ILE A 108 18.32 28.06 -9.37
CA ILE A 108 17.26 27.08 -9.67
C ILE A 108 16.84 27.23 -11.13
N VAL A 109 16.73 26.13 -11.87
CA VAL A 109 16.08 26.14 -13.19
C VAL A 109 14.62 25.74 -13.01
N VAL A 110 13.70 26.56 -13.53
CA VAL A 110 12.25 26.35 -13.41
C VAL A 110 11.66 26.15 -14.81
N ALA A 111 10.83 25.12 -14.96
CA ALA A 111 10.15 24.77 -16.21
C ALA A 111 8.88 25.63 -16.43
N PRO A 112 8.38 25.79 -17.67
CA PRO A 112 7.16 26.53 -17.94
C PRO A 112 5.95 25.91 -17.22
N SER A 113 5.33 26.70 -16.36
CA SER A 113 4.26 26.33 -15.42
C SER A 113 2.84 26.32 -16.00
N GLN A 114 2.67 26.70 -17.27
CA GLN A 114 1.37 26.83 -17.96
C GLN A 114 0.32 27.62 -17.16
N GLY A 115 0.75 28.68 -16.47
CA GLY A 115 -0.11 29.52 -15.65
C GLY A 115 -0.34 29.04 -14.20
N GLN A 116 0.18 27.88 -13.79
CA GLN A 116 0.08 27.36 -12.42
C GLN A 116 1.25 27.84 -11.52
N TRP A 117 1.14 27.64 -10.20
CA TRP A 117 2.20 27.93 -9.24
C TRP A 117 3.03 26.66 -8.96
N ILE A 118 4.32 26.68 -9.31
CA ILE A 118 5.29 25.64 -8.96
C ILE A 118 5.73 25.85 -7.52
N ARG A 119 5.66 24.80 -6.71
CA ARG A 119 6.09 24.78 -5.29
C ARG A 119 7.50 24.22 -5.19
N ILE A 120 8.43 25.03 -4.68
CA ILE A 120 9.86 24.71 -4.56
C ILE A 120 10.25 24.73 -3.07
N PRO A 121 10.31 23.57 -2.40
CA PRO A 121 10.66 23.48 -0.98
C PRO A 121 12.17 23.65 -0.78
N LEU A 122 12.56 24.61 0.06
CA LEU A 122 13.98 24.94 0.28
C LEU A 122 14.61 24.19 1.47
N GLN A 123 13.83 23.45 2.28
CA GLN A 123 14.28 22.60 3.40
C GLN A 123 15.07 23.31 4.54
N MET A 124 15.31 24.62 4.43
CA MET A 124 16.08 25.46 5.35
C MET A 124 15.33 25.81 6.66
N GLY A 125 14.81 24.81 7.38
CA GLY A 125 14.01 24.99 8.59
C GLY A 125 14.71 25.70 9.76
N ASN A 126 16.05 25.63 9.82
CA ASN A 126 16.85 26.24 10.88
C ASN A 126 17.44 27.63 10.52
N PHE A 127 17.17 28.13 9.32
CA PHE A 127 17.59 29.46 8.87
C PHE A 127 16.38 30.41 8.87
N HIS A 128 16.44 31.49 9.63
CA HIS A 128 15.39 32.51 9.71
C HIS A 128 15.78 33.74 8.89
N ARG A 129 14.90 34.20 8.00
CA ARG A 129 15.16 35.37 7.13
C ARG A 129 15.27 36.66 7.95
N LEU A 130 16.34 37.42 7.74
CA LEU A 130 16.57 38.75 8.34
C LEU A 130 15.96 39.88 7.49
N LYS A 131 15.86 39.68 6.18
CA LYS A 131 15.26 40.61 5.21
C LYS A 131 14.36 39.85 4.22
N PRO A 132 13.48 40.55 3.48
CA PRO A 132 12.80 39.96 2.32
C PRO A 132 13.79 39.31 1.35
N PRO A 133 13.44 38.16 0.72
CA PRO A 133 14.29 37.53 -0.27
C PRO A 133 14.42 38.40 -1.53
N ASP A 134 15.63 38.51 -2.06
CA ASP A 134 15.88 39.08 -3.39
C ASP A 134 15.84 37.96 -4.42
N VAL A 135 15.02 38.12 -5.45
CA VAL A 135 14.70 37.08 -6.43
C VAL A 135 14.81 37.67 -7.82
N THR A 136 15.71 37.12 -8.62
CA THR A 136 16.01 37.61 -9.97
C THR A 136 15.83 36.52 -11.01
N GLY A 137 15.33 36.90 -12.20
CA GLY A 137 15.10 36.00 -13.33
C GLY A 137 13.63 35.61 -13.58
N ILE A 138 12.74 35.80 -12.59
CA ILE A 138 11.28 35.54 -12.72
C ILE A 138 10.50 36.60 -11.94
N ASP A 139 9.51 37.22 -12.58
CA ASP A 139 8.73 38.32 -11.99
C ASP A 139 7.62 37.83 -11.02
N ASN A 140 6.97 36.70 -11.34
CA ASN A 140 5.90 36.15 -10.52
C ASN A 140 6.44 35.12 -9.53
N TYR A 141 6.80 35.58 -8.33
CA TYR A 141 7.23 34.74 -7.22
C TYR A 141 6.56 35.15 -5.90
N PHE A 142 6.49 34.21 -4.95
CA PHE A 142 6.07 34.44 -3.58
C PHE A 142 6.76 33.46 -2.65
N MET A 143 7.18 33.87 -1.45
CA MET A 143 7.88 32.98 -0.51
C MET A 143 7.25 32.97 0.88
N THR A 144 6.83 31.78 1.30
CA THR A 144 6.19 31.48 2.58
C THR A 144 6.98 30.42 3.37
N LEU A 145 6.44 29.96 4.49
CA LEU A 145 6.95 28.82 5.26
C LEU A 145 6.11 27.57 4.96
N THR A 146 6.74 26.40 5.00
CA THR A 146 6.04 25.12 4.85
C THR A 146 5.29 24.76 6.16
N PRO A 147 4.01 24.30 6.12
CA PRO A 147 3.24 24.00 7.33
C PRO A 147 3.79 22.89 8.22
N ASP A 148 4.65 22.02 7.69
CA ASP A 148 5.32 20.91 8.39
C ASP A 148 6.56 21.36 9.20
N GLY A 149 6.93 22.64 9.14
CA GLY A 149 8.15 23.16 9.78
C GLY A 149 9.46 22.85 9.03
N SER A 150 9.39 22.26 7.83
CA SER A 150 10.58 21.93 7.02
C SER A 150 11.38 23.15 6.54
N GLY A 151 10.79 24.36 6.56
CA GLY A 151 11.47 25.62 6.30
C GLY A 151 10.77 26.52 5.29
N HIS A 152 11.55 27.15 4.41
CA HIS A 152 11.03 28.09 3.41
C HIS A 152 10.46 27.35 2.20
N LEU A 153 9.33 27.83 1.71
CA LEU A 153 8.66 27.38 0.50
C LEU A 153 8.60 28.55 -0.49
N LEU A 154 9.27 28.40 -1.63
CA LEU A 154 9.18 29.35 -2.72
C LEU A 154 8.11 28.88 -3.73
N LEU A 155 7.15 29.74 -4.03
CA LEU A 155 6.19 29.57 -5.11
C LEU A 155 6.61 30.43 -6.30
N VAL A 156 6.64 29.83 -7.48
CA VAL A 156 7.11 30.46 -8.73
C VAL A 156 6.11 30.20 -9.84
N LYS A 157 5.85 31.20 -10.69
CA LYS A 157 5.04 31.07 -11.90
C LYS A 157 5.79 31.67 -13.08
N THR A 158 5.98 30.89 -14.13
CA THR A 158 6.62 31.34 -15.37
C THR A 158 6.05 30.60 -16.58
N ASP A 159 5.97 31.27 -17.73
CA ASP A 159 5.44 30.71 -18.98
C ASP A 159 6.54 30.18 -19.90
N GLN A 160 7.81 30.32 -19.52
CA GLN A 160 8.98 29.82 -20.25
C GLN A 160 9.99 29.19 -19.26
N GLN A 161 10.92 28.37 -19.77
CA GLN A 161 11.99 27.84 -18.92
C GLN A 161 12.98 28.98 -18.58
N GLN A 162 13.20 29.22 -17.29
CA GLN A 162 14.05 30.33 -16.81
C GLN A 162 14.99 29.87 -15.69
N GLU A 163 16.18 30.47 -15.62
CA GLU A 163 17.05 30.37 -14.44
C GLU A 163 16.65 31.45 -13.44
N LEU A 164 16.34 31.01 -12.23
CA LEU A 164 16.01 31.82 -11.08
C LEU A 164 17.23 31.90 -10.16
N LYS A 165 17.57 33.10 -9.70
CA LYS A 165 18.56 33.32 -8.64
C LYS A 165 17.89 33.93 -7.42
N LEU A 166 17.86 33.15 -6.35
CA LEU A 166 17.36 33.53 -5.04
C LEU A 166 18.54 33.92 -4.14
N ARG A 167 18.41 35.05 -3.44
CA ARG A 167 19.35 35.54 -2.44
C ARG A 167 18.59 35.85 -1.15
N MET A 168 19.03 35.29 -0.03
CA MET A 168 18.41 35.48 1.28
C MET A 168 19.45 35.86 2.33
N GLU A 169 19.22 36.95 3.05
CA GLU A 169 19.91 37.20 4.31
C GLU A 169 19.22 36.42 5.44
N VAL A 170 19.98 35.63 6.20
CA VAL A 170 19.47 34.68 7.18
C VAL A 170 20.28 34.68 8.47
N SER A 171 19.66 34.24 9.56
CA SER A 171 20.33 33.87 10.80
C SER A 171 19.95 32.45 11.22
N ALA A 172 20.89 31.72 11.80
CA ALA A 172 20.67 30.38 12.35
C ALA A 172 21.26 30.30 13.77
N ARG A 173 20.64 29.49 14.63
CA ARG A 173 21.09 29.32 16.02
C ARG A 173 22.34 28.45 16.07
N VAL A 174 23.33 28.86 16.86
CA VAL A 174 24.51 28.04 17.19
C VAL A 174 24.32 27.45 18.58
N VAL A 175 24.43 26.12 18.67
CA VAL A 175 24.32 25.41 19.95
C VAL A 175 25.70 25.34 20.59
N ALA A 176 25.92 26.10 21.66
CA ALA A 176 27.14 26.03 22.45
C ALA A 176 27.04 24.94 23.52
N SER A 177 28.08 24.11 23.62
CA SER A 177 28.36 23.22 24.75
C SER A 177 29.61 23.70 25.50
N THR A 178 29.96 23.03 26.59
CA THR A 178 31.14 23.37 27.42
C THR A 178 32.48 23.21 26.69
N VAL A 179 32.55 22.46 25.58
CA VAL A 179 33.80 22.14 24.87
C VAL A 179 33.74 22.49 23.37
N SER A 180 32.55 22.52 22.76
CA SER A 180 32.37 22.80 21.32
C SER A 180 31.09 23.59 21.02
N LYS A 181 31.10 24.31 19.91
CA LYS A 181 29.91 24.91 19.29
C LYS A 181 29.48 24.09 18.08
N THR A 182 28.18 24.06 17.81
CA THR A 182 27.59 23.29 16.70
C THR A 182 26.61 24.15 15.92
N LEU A 183 26.66 24.07 14.59
CA LEU A 183 25.70 24.66 13.65
C LEU A 183 25.15 23.55 12.75
N GLU A 184 23.82 23.42 12.75
CA GLU A 184 23.10 22.47 11.89
C GLU A 184 22.87 23.08 10.49
N PHE A 185 22.87 22.25 9.45
CA PHE A 185 22.55 22.60 8.08
C PHE A 185 21.44 21.70 7.58
N LYS A 186 20.31 22.29 7.14
CA LYS A 186 19.21 21.61 6.45
C LYS A 186 19.06 22.23 5.08
N LEU A 187 19.71 21.63 4.09
CA LEU A 187 19.86 22.20 2.75
C LEU A 187 19.13 21.32 1.72
N PRO A 188 18.59 21.90 0.63
CA PRO A 188 18.05 21.11 -0.46
C PRO A 188 19.17 20.28 -1.12
N GLY A 189 18.82 19.17 -1.77
CA GLY A 189 19.78 18.32 -2.48
C GLY A 189 20.36 19.01 -3.71
N ALA A 190 21.46 19.74 -3.52
CA ALA A 190 22.13 20.54 -4.53
C ALA A 190 23.63 20.67 -4.18
N PRO A 191 24.54 20.75 -5.17
CA PRO A 191 25.95 21.07 -4.92
C PRO A 191 26.08 22.37 -4.12
N SER A 192 26.61 22.25 -2.90
CA SER A 192 26.56 23.26 -1.86
C SER A 192 27.96 23.64 -1.41
N ARG A 193 28.33 24.92 -1.51
CA ARG A 193 29.55 25.49 -0.91
C ARG A 193 29.19 26.43 0.23
N VAL A 194 29.80 26.21 1.40
CA VAL A 194 29.51 26.97 2.62
C VAL A 194 30.81 27.57 3.15
N ASP A 195 30.93 28.90 3.13
CA ASP A 195 32.07 29.66 3.65
C ASP A 195 31.67 30.31 5.00
N LEU A 196 32.28 29.86 6.10
CA LEU A 196 31.94 30.32 7.46
C LEU A 196 33.16 30.94 8.14
N ASN A 197 33.06 32.21 8.52
CA ASN A 197 34.09 32.85 9.33
C ASN A 197 33.73 32.78 10.82
N VAL A 198 34.57 32.11 11.62
CA VAL A 198 34.40 31.98 13.07
C VAL A 198 35.40 32.89 13.76
N GLY A 199 34.92 33.83 14.59
CA GLY A 199 35.75 34.82 15.29
C GLY A 199 36.76 34.29 16.33
N ALA A 200 36.97 32.97 16.41
CA ALA A 200 37.94 32.32 17.28
C ALA A 200 39.13 31.79 16.45
N VAL A 201 40.34 32.12 16.88
CA VAL A 201 41.59 31.79 16.18
C VAL A 201 42.05 30.38 16.52
N GLY A 202 42.45 29.60 15.51
CA GLY A 202 43.10 28.30 15.71
C GLY A 202 42.16 27.17 16.16
N VAL A 203 40.86 27.28 15.89
CA VAL A 203 39.87 26.30 16.33
C VAL A 203 39.82 25.12 15.36
N GLU A 204 39.67 23.89 15.87
CA GLU A 204 39.43 22.71 15.02
C GLU A 204 37.93 22.53 14.73
N GLY A 205 37.63 22.04 13.52
CA GLY A 205 36.28 21.78 13.03
C GLY A 205 36.12 20.34 12.56
N GLU A 206 34.92 19.80 12.72
CA GLU A 206 34.52 18.44 12.39
C GLU A 206 33.10 18.47 11.81
N ILE A 207 32.85 17.69 10.75
CA ILE A 207 31.50 17.54 10.17
C ILE A 207 30.88 16.25 10.69
N LEU A 208 29.67 16.36 11.23
CA LEU A 208 28.77 15.26 11.55
C LEU A 208 27.73 15.18 10.43
N GLY A 209 28.02 14.39 9.40
CA GLY A 209 27.28 14.35 8.14
C GLY A 209 27.16 12.93 7.57
N ARG A 210 26.91 12.83 6.26
CA ARG A 210 26.71 11.54 5.56
C ARG A 210 28.00 10.98 4.96
N GLY A 211 29.10 11.75 4.99
CA GLY A 211 30.40 11.38 4.43
C GLY A 211 30.63 11.87 3.01
N ASP A 212 29.71 12.65 2.44
CA ASP A 212 29.89 13.36 1.16
C ASP A 212 30.44 14.79 1.33
N GLU A 213 30.66 15.23 2.58
CA GLU A 213 31.08 16.57 2.93
C GLU A 213 32.62 16.70 3.10
N VAL A 214 33.23 17.65 2.39
CA VAL A 214 34.66 17.96 2.46
C VAL A 214 34.87 19.27 3.23
N LEU A 215 35.65 19.23 4.31
CA LEU A 215 36.00 20.40 5.12
C LEU A 215 37.42 20.89 4.81
N GLU A 216 37.55 22.10 4.26
CA GLU A 216 38.82 22.83 4.18
C GLU A 216 38.88 23.91 5.27
N LYS A 217 39.98 23.95 6.03
CA LYS A 217 40.22 24.92 7.10
C LYS A 217 41.29 25.92 6.68
N LYS A 218 40.97 27.21 6.77
CA LYS A 218 41.89 28.31 6.48
C LYS A 218 41.96 29.28 7.65
N VAL A 219 43.11 29.32 8.32
CA VAL A 219 43.36 30.31 9.38
C VAL A 219 43.57 31.68 8.72
N VAL A 220 42.80 32.68 9.13
CA VAL A 220 42.89 34.05 8.62
C VAL A 220 43.45 34.93 9.73
N ALA A 221 44.68 35.42 9.54
CA ALA A 221 45.33 36.32 10.49
C ALA A 221 44.41 37.50 10.85
N ASP A 222 44.31 37.79 12.15
CA ASP A 222 43.49 38.84 12.76
C ASP A 222 41.97 38.80 12.48
N LYS A 223 41.44 37.70 11.89
CA LYS A 223 39.99 37.55 11.61
C LYS A 223 39.35 36.23 12.08
N GLY A 224 40.15 35.28 12.59
CA GLY A 224 39.65 34.02 13.15
C GLY A 224 39.95 32.80 12.27
N THR A 225 39.04 31.84 12.26
CA THR A 225 39.16 30.60 11.49
C THR A 225 38.04 30.54 10.44
N ASN A 226 38.42 30.41 9.17
CA ASN A 226 37.47 30.18 8.09
C ASN A 226 37.33 28.68 7.82
N PHE A 227 36.10 28.19 7.81
CA PHE A 227 35.72 26.84 7.40
C PHE A 227 35.00 26.92 6.05
N GLN A 228 35.58 26.29 5.03
CA GLN A 228 34.96 26.10 3.72
C GLN A 228 34.49 24.64 3.62
N ILE A 229 33.20 24.44 3.38
CA ILE A 229 32.59 23.11 3.25
C ILE A 229 32.05 22.93 1.84
N GLU A 230 32.38 21.82 1.19
CA GLU A 230 31.75 21.37 -0.06
C GLU A 230 30.93 20.11 0.21
N SER A 231 29.68 20.06 -0.26
CA SER A 231 28.73 18.96 0.03
C SER A 231 27.66 18.82 -1.06
N GLY A 232 26.97 17.69 -1.12
CA GLY A 232 25.78 17.47 -1.96
C GLY A 232 24.49 18.14 -1.44
N GLY A 233 24.58 19.02 -0.44
CA GLY A 233 23.44 19.55 0.30
C GLY A 233 22.87 18.53 1.28
N GLY A 234 21.58 18.61 1.65
CA GLY A 234 20.97 17.75 2.64
C GLY A 234 21.24 18.17 4.09
N ASN A 235 21.20 17.19 5.01
CA ASN A 235 21.28 17.43 6.44
C ASN A 235 22.65 17.02 7.01
N TYR A 236 23.38 17.96 7.62
CA TYR A 236 24.64 17.73 8.34
C TYR A 236 24.84 18.78 9.45
N SER A 237 25.88 18.64 10.28
CA SER A 237 26.25 19.64 11.29
C SER A 237 27.75 19.89 11.31
N LEU A 238 28.16 21.16 11.40
CA LEU A 238 29.55 21.54 11.70
C LEU A 238 29.70 21.71 13.21
N ARG A 239 30.70 21.04 13.79
CA ARG A 239 31.11 21.18 15.20
C ARG A 239 32.52 21.76 15.27
N TRP A 240 32.75 22.78 16.09
CA TRP A 240 34.08 23.37 16.27
C TRP A 240 34.37 23.73 17.73
N GLY A 241 35.62 23.56 18.19
CA GLY A 241 35.96 23.72 19.62
C GLY A 241 37.44 23.86 19.93
N SER A 242 37.75 24.51 21.05
CA SER A 242 39.12 24.70 21.54
C SER A 242 39.62 23.46 22.29
N SER A 243 39.86 22.38 21.55
CA SER A 243 40.53 21.20 22.10
C SER A 243 41.76 20.87 21.28
N SER A 244 42.92 21.17 21.85
CA SER A 244 44.14 20.44 21.54
C SER A 244 43.90 18.96 21.88
N ARG A 245 43.52 18.18 20.87
CA ARG A 245 44.06 16.83 20.79
C ARG A 245 45.50 16.96 20.33
N THR A 246 46.38 16.26 21.02
CA THR A 246 47.78 16.11 20.66
C THR A 246 47.91 15.76 19.18
N LYS A 247 49.01 16.20 18.58
CA LYS A 247 49.45 15.76 17.24
C LYS A 247 49.91 14.29 17.32
N ASP A 248 48.95 13.40 17.55
CA ASP A 248 49.09 11.99 17.20
C ASP A 248 48.92 11.92 15.69
N ASP A 249 50.07 11.89 15.01
CA ASP A 249 50.20 11.51 13.60
C ASP A 249 49.95 10.00 13.47
N THR A 250 48.81 9.56 14.00
CA THR A 250 48.32 8.19 13.91
C THR A 250 47.99 7.94 12.45
N ALA A 251 48.87 7.19 11.79
CA ALA A 251 48.64 6.63 10.49
C ALA A 251 47.28 5.91 10.54
N LEU A 252 46.36 6.31 9.66
CA LEU A 252 45.05 5.66 9.56
C LEU A 252 45.25 4.42 8.69
N LEU A 253 45.67 3.33 9.33
CA LEU A 253 45.98 2.08 8.67
C LEU A 253 44.69 1.31 8.37
N GLU A 254 44.44 1.02 7.10
CA GLU A 254 43.53 -0.04 6.66
C GLU A 254 44.33 -1.27 6.27
N VAL A 255 43.85 -2.45 6.65
CA VAL A 255 44.55 -3.72 6.45
C VAL A 255 43.64 -4.75 5.80
N GLU A 256 44.12 -5.37 4.73
CA GLU A 256 43.53 -6.57 4.13
C GLU A 256 44.48 -7.76 4.34
N SER A 257 43.95 -8.90 4.77
CA SER A 257 44.73 -10.13 4.98
C SER A 257 44.23 -11.28 4.12
N ARG A 258 45.18 -12.08 3.62
CA ARG A 258 44.91 -13.40 3.06
C ARG A 258 45.80 -14.40 3.78
N ILE A 259 45.17 -15.43 4.34
CA ILE A 259 45.80 -16.35 5.28
C ILE A 259 45.51 -17.76 4.80
N ASN A 260 46.54 -18.52 4.43
CA ASN A 260 46.39 -19.92 4.07
C ASN A 260 46.90 -20.78 5.23
N VAL A 261 46.08 -21.65 5.78
CA VAL A 261 46.41 -22.49 6.94
C VAL A 261 46.42 -23.95 6.50
N ARG A 262 47.51 -24.68 6.75
CA ARG A 262 47.58 -26.13 6.55
C ARG A 262 47.49 -26.85 7.90
N TRP A 263 46.55 -27.78 8.01
CA TRP A 263 46.36 -28.62 9.19
C TRP A 263 46.00 -30.06 8.80
N ASP A 264 47.02 -30.91 8.71
CA ASP A 264 46.86 -32.26 8.14
C ASP A 264 46.31 -33.29 9.15
N SER A 265 46.64 -33.15 10.45
CA SER A 265 46.26 -34.06 11.54
C SER A 265 46.04 -33.30 12.86
N PRO A 266 45.15 -33.75 13.77
CA PRO A 266 44.99 -33.16 15.11
C PRO A 266 46.27 -33.14 15.96
N GLN A 267 47.30 -33.91 15.59
CA GLN A 267 48.60 -33.97 16.28
C GLN A 267 49.69 -33.10 15.64
N ASP A 268 49.48 -32.61 14.42
CA ASP A 268 50.48 -31.82 13.69
C ASP A 268 50.32 -30.33 14.01
N PRO A 269 51.41 -29.54 14.09
CA PRO A 269 51.33 -28.09 14.28
C PRO A 269 50.70 -27.42 13.05
N LEU A 270 49.93 -26.35 13.28
CA LEU A 270 49.32 -25.59 12.18
C LEU A 270 50.37 -24.66 11.58
N ILE A 271 50.45 -24.65 10.25
CA ILE A 271 51.30 -23.73 9.49
C ILE A 271 50.38 -22.73 8.79
N ALA A 272 50.66 -21.44 8.93
CA ALA A 272 49.85 -20.36 8.40
C ALA A 272 50.70 -19.36 7.59
N ASP A 273 50.45 -19.30 6.29
CA ASP A 273 51.02 -18.31 5.38
C ASP A 273 50.20 -17.02 5.47
N PHE A 274 50.82 -15.91 5.86
CA PHE A 274 50.20 -14.59 5.92
C PHE A 274 50.63 -13.72 4.75
N LEU A 275 49.65 -13.11 4.08
CA LEU A 275 49.84 -11.97 3.18
C LEU A 275 49.00 -10.80 3.71
N LEU A 276 49.67 -9.75 4.20
CA LEU A 276 49.05 -8.53 4.72
C LEU A 276 49.30 -7.36 3.75
N THR A 277 48.23 -6.72 3.29
CA THR A 277 48.30 -5.41 2.63
C THR A 277 47.92 -4.35 3.65
N VAL A 278 48.85 -3.45 3.97
CA VAL A 278 48.68 -2.33 4.91
C VAL A 278 48.71 -1.02 4.13
N GLU A 279 47.65 -0.22 4.22
CA GLU A 279 47.51 1.06 3.52
C GLU A 279 47.25 2.21 4.51
N ASN A 280 47.94 3.33 4.37
CA ASN A 280 47.77 4.53 5.21
C ASN A 280 47.02 5.62 4.43
N VAL A 281 45.79 5.91 4.86
CA VAL A 281 44.92 6.92 4.24
C VAL A 281 45.50 8.34 4.31
N ARG A 282 46.52 8.59 5.15
CA ARG A 282 47.10 9.93 5.41
C ARG A 282 48.49 10.18 4.81
N GLY A 283 49.16 9.20 4.20
CA GLY A 283 50.51 9.39 3.66
C GLY A 283 51.33 8.10 3.60
N SER A 284 52.66 8.23 3.62
CA SER A 284 53.58 7.09 3.64
C SER A 284 53.55 6.33 4.98
N ILE A 285 53.99 5.07 4.97
CA ILE A 285 54.14 4.21 6.15
C ILE A 285 55.63 4.11 6.50
N ASP A 286 56.02 4.70 7.62
CA ASP A 286 57.39 4.62 8.15
C ASP A 286 57.62 3.39 9.03
N SER A 287 56.62 3.00 9.82
CA SER A 287 56.60 1.82 10.70
C SER A 287 55.18 1.53 11.19
N PHE A 288 54.93 0.31 11.69
CA PHE A 288 53.70 -0.05 12.39
C PHE A 288 53.93 -1.19 13.39
N GLN A 289 52.98 -1.43 14.29
CA GLN A 289 53.03 -2.51 15.29
C GLN A 289 52.23 -3.72 14.82
N LEU A 290 52.85 -4.90 14.88
CA LEU A 290 52.25 -6.20 14.59
C LEU A 290 52.16 -7.01 15.88
N ARG A 291 50.96 -7.45 16.26
CA ARG A 291 50.74 -8.45 17.30
C ARG A 291 50.67 -9.82 16.66
N LEU A 292 51.53 -10.73 17.10
CA LEU A 292 51.48 -12.15 16.71
C LEU A 292 50.54 -12.93 17.62
N PRO A 293 49.91 -14.03 17.17
CA PRO A 293 49.15 -14.92 18.04
C PRO A 293 49.98 -15.50 19.19
N ALA A 294 49.34 -15.74 20.33
CA ALA A 294 49.99 -16.34 21.50
C ALA A 294 50.68 -17.67 21.14
N GLY A 295 51.95 -17.81 21.55
CA GLY A 295 52.76 -19.00 21.29
C GLY A 295 53.18 -19.24 19.82
N ALA A 296 52.87 -18.32 18.90
CA ALA A 296 53.28 -18.44 17.50
C ALA A 296 54.80 -18.31 17.32
N VAL A 297 55.37 -19.14 16.44
CA VAL A 297 56.78 -19.12 16.04
C VAL A 297 56.88 -18.70 14.57
N LEU A 298 57.64 -17.64 14.29
CA LEU A 298 57.94 -17.21 12.93
C LEU A 298 58.89 -18.21 12.25
N LEU A 299 58.50 -18.72 11.07
CA LEU A 299 59.30 -19.69 10.31
C LEU A 299 60.25 -19.04 9.29
N ASP A 300 59.90 -17.86 8.75
CA ASP A 300 60.73 -17.12 7.78
C ASP A 300 60.72 -15.61 8.08
N SER A 301 61.77 -14.92 7.63
CA SER A 301 61.89 -13.46 7.63
C SER A 301 60.74 -12.76 6.88
N LEU A 302 60.38 -11.56 7.32
CA LEU A 302 59.30 -10.77 6.71
C LEU A 302 59.73 -10.25 5.35
N ARG A 303 58.93 -10.49 4.29
CA ARG A 303 59.25 -10.08 2.92
C ARG A 303 58.26 -9.03 2.41
N LEU A 304 58.73 -7.92 1.85
CA LEU A 304 57.84 -6.96 1.17
C LEU A 304 57.51 -7.38 -0.27
N GLY A 305 56.27 -7.18 -0.69
CA GLY A 305 55.71 -7.71 -1.94
C GLY A 305 56.31 -7.14 -3.23
N ASP A 306 56.64 -5.85 -3.27
CA ASP A 306 57.07 -5.19 -4.52
C ASP A 306 58.58 -5.32 -4.82
N SER A 307 59.42 -5.58 -3.81
CA SER A 307 60.88 -5.70 -3.99
C SER A 307 61.49 -7.02 -3.51
N GLY A 308 60.75 -7.82 -2.73
CA GLY A 308 61.25 -9.07 -2.15
C GLY A 308 62.32 -8.87 -1.07
N GLN A 309 62.55 -7.63 -0.61
CA GLN A 309 63.50 -7.35 0.47
C GLN A 309 63.02 -7.98 1.79
N THR A 310 63.96 -8.56 2.55
CA THR A 310 63.72 -9.13 3.88
C THR A 310 63.90 -8.08 4.98
N ILE A 311 62.96 -8.00 5.91
CA ILE A 311 63.01 -7.20 7.15
C ILE A 311 63.03 -8.16 8.36
N ASP A 312 63.84 -7.83 9.36
CA ASP A 312 63.80 -8.49 10.66
C ASP A 312 62.73 -7.85 11.58
N LEU A 313 61.94 -8.68 12.27
CA LEU A 313 61.01 -8.21 13.31
C LEU A 313 61.79 -7.61 14.49
N GLY A 314 61.32 -6.48 15.01
CA GLY A 314 61.95 -5.81 16.16
C GLY A 314 61.97 -6.65 17.45
N GLU A 315 62.77 -6.19 18.43
CA GLU A 315 62.65 -6.66 19.81
C GLU A 315 61.20 -6.43 20.34
N PRO A 316 60.70 -7.27 21.27
CA PRO A 316 59.40 -7.04 21.88
C PRO A 316 59.37 -5.70 22.63
N VAL A 317 58.26 -4.96 22.51
CA VAL A 317 58.15 -3.59 23.02
C VAL A 317 58.21 -3.60 24.55
N LYS A 318 59.31 -3.08 25.12
CA LYS A 318 59.59 -3.11 26.56
C LYS A 318 58.45 -2.44 27.36
N GLY A 319 57.75 -3.25 28.17
CA GLY A 319 56.63 -2.81 29.01
C GLY A 319 55.23 -3.11 28.46
N ARG A 320 55.12 -3.91 27.40
CA ARG A 320 53.87 -4.50 26.88
C ARG A 320 54.03 -6.01 26.67
N ASP A 321 52.96 -6.68 26.22
CA ASP A 321 52.93 -8.11 25.91
C ASP A 321 54.03 -8.49 24.89
N GLU A 322 54.71 -9.63 25.10
CA GLU A 322 55.85 -10.09 24.28
C GLU A 322 55.50 -10.40 22.81
N GLU A 323 54.20 -10.50 22.55
CA GLU A 323 53.55 -10.72 21.25
C GLU A 323 53.55 -9.49 20.32
N ILE A 324 53.72 -8.27 20.86
CA ILE A 324 53.72 -7.04 20.07
C ILE A 324 55.14 -6.69 19.62
N ARG A 325 55.31 -6.57 18.31
CA ARG A 325 56.59 -6.28 17.63
C ARG A 325 56.48 -5.05 16.73
N ASP A 326 57.51 -4.23 16.72
CA ASP A 326 57.62 -3.12 15.77
C ASP A 326 58.13 -3.64 14.41
N VAL A 327 57.47 -3.21 13.32
CA VAL A 327 57.88 -3.41 11.93
C VAL A 327 58.31 -2.07 11.35
N ILE A 328 59.59 -1.94 10.99
CA ILE A 328 60.19 -0.68 10.51
C ILE A 328 60.41 -0.76 9.01
N ILE A 329 59.88 0.20 8.24
CA ILE A 329 59.97 0.20 6.78
C ILE A 329 61.24 0.94 6.31
N PRO A 330 62.14 0.28 5.54
CA PRO A 330 63.32 0.91 4.94
C PRO A 330 62.94 2.13 4.10
N GLU A 331 63.74 3.20 4.17
CA GLU A 331 63.42 4.50 3.55
C GLU A 331 63.12 4.41 2.04
N ALA A 332 63.73 3.47 1.33
CA ALA A 332 63.50 3.22 -0.10
C ALA A 332 62.15 2.56 -0.44
N GLU A 333 61.51 1.89 0.53
CA GLU A 333 60.27 1.12 0.37
C GLU A 333 59.04 1.80 0.99
N ARG A 334 59.18 3.06 1.45
CA ARG A 334 58.12 3.81 2.11
C ARG A 334 57.05 4.28 1.13
N GLY A 335 56.05 3.44 0.90
CA GLY A 335 54.83 3.76 0.18
C GLY A 335 53.67 4.17 1.10
N SER A 336 52.56 4.63 0.51
CA SER A 336 51.27 4.69 1.21
C SER A 336 50.61 3.32 1.38
N ARG A 337 51.10 2.32 0.65
CA ARG A 337 50.72 0.91 0.76
C ARG A 337 51.99 0.06 0.90
N ILE A 338 51.93 -0.95 1.77
CA ILE A 338 52.95 -1.94 2.03
C ILE A 338 52.30 -3.32 1.97
N ASP A 339 52.74 -4.17 1.05
CA ASP A 339 52.38 -5.59 1.02
C ASP A 339 53.47 -6.39 1.74
N LEU A 340 53.09 -7.24 2.69
CA LEU A 340 53.98 -7.97 3.60
C LEU A 340 53.62 -9.45 3.61
N SER A 341 54.61 -10.33 3.53
CA SER A 341 54.43 -11.79 3.58
C SER A 341 55.37 -12.47 4.58
N PHE A 342 54.85 -13.46 5.31
CA PHE A 342 55.58 -14.27 6.30
C PHE A 342 54.80 -15.55 6.65
N GLU A 343 55.49 -16.54 7.21
CA GLU A 343 54.94 -17.84 7.60
C GLU A 343 55.02 -18.02 9.13
N LEU A 344 53.91 -18.41 9.77
CA LEU A 344 53.85 -18.71 11.20
C LEU A 344 53.55 -20.19 11.44
N GLN A 345 54.27 -20.80 12.38
CA GLN A 345 53.85 -22.02 13.05
C GLN A 345 53.04 -21.64 14.29
N LEU A 346 51.79 -22.10 14.37
CA LEU A 346 50.90 -21.88 15.51
C LEU A 346 50.92 -23.11 16.44
N PRO A 347 50.74 -22.93 17.76
CA PRO A 347 50.61 -24.04 18.69
C PRO A 347 49.35 -24.86 18.37
N ASN A 348 49.41 -26.17 18.64
CA ASN A 348 48.26 -27.07 18.55
C ASN A 348 48.14 -27.86 19.86
N ASP A 349 47.26 -27.39 20.75
CA ASP A 349 47.05 -27.97 22.07
C ASP A 349 46.13 -29.21 22.06
N ASN A 350 46.33 -30.10 21.06
CA ASN A 350 45.50 -31.28 20.80
C ASN A 350 44.00 -30.96 20.68
N ALA A 351 43.68 -30.09 19.72
CA ALA A 351 42.32 -29.60 19.51
C ALA A 351 41.28 -30.73 19.35
N SER A 352 40.21 -30.68 20.14
CA SER A 352 39.13 -31.67 20.15
C SER A 352 37.75 -31.02 20.34
N GLU A 353 36.66 -31.79 20.22
CA GLU A 353 35.30 -31.26 20.38
C GLU A 353 35.04 -30.66 21.78
N SER A 354 35.71 -31.18 22.82
CA SER A 354 35.63 -30.65 24.19
C SER A 354 36.67 -29.57 24.52
N ASN A 355 37.67 -29.38 23.65
CA ASN A 355 38.75 -28.40 23.82
C ASN A 355 39.22 -27.92 22.44
N PRO A 356 38.46 -27.03 21.76
CA PRO A 356 38.82 -26.52 20.45
C PRO A 356 40.07 -25.62 20.53
N LEU A 357 40.78 -25.49 19.42
CA LEU A 357 41.88 -24.54 19.25
C LEU A 357 41.31 -23.15 18.97
N ASP A 358 41.56 -22.19 19.84
CA ASP A 358 41.18 -20.80 19.61
C ASP A 358 42.14 -20.15 18.60
N PHE A 359 41.73 -20.14 17.33
CA PHE A 359 42.53 -19.60 16.23
C PHE A 359 42.44 -18.08 16.20
N HIS A 360 43.61 -17.44 16.21
CA HIS A 360 43.79 -16.00 16.06
C HIS A 360 44.67 -15.67 14.85
N VAL A 361 44.50 -14.47 14.31
CA VAL A 361 45.32 -13.94 13.20
C VAL A 361 46.32 -12.91 13.70
N ALA A 362 47.41 -12.69 12.96
CA ALA A 362 48.31 -11.57 13.23
C ALA A 362 47.58 -10.23 13.02
N GLU A 363 47.61 -9.36 14.01
CA GLU A 363 46.85 -8.10 14.09
C GLU A 363 47.78 -6.89 13.92
N VAL A 364 47.40 -5.92 13.08
CA VAL A 364 48.11 -4.63 13.02
C VAL A 364 47.52 -3.69 14.07
N VAL A 365 48.30 -3.42 15.11
CA VAL A 365 47.84 -2.69 16.31
C VAL A 365 47.49 -1.25 15.95
N GLY A 366 46.24 -0.85 16.21
CA GLY A 366 45.75 0.50 15.94
C GLY A 366 45.21 0.73 14.52
N ALA A 367 45.07 -0.32 13.70
CA ALA A 367 44.40 -0.21 12.40
C ALA A 367 42.93 0.23 12.54
N LEU A 368 42.49 1.12 11.65
CA LEU A 368 41.10 1.60 11.55
C LEU A 368 40.16 0.49 11.09
N ARG A 369 40.64 -0.37 10.19
CA ARG A 369 39.96 -1.57 9.70
C ARG A 369 40.98 -2.65 9.40
N HIS A 370 40.70 -3.88 9.84
CA HIS A 370 41.52 -5.05 9.52
C HIS A 370 40.59 -6.20 9.15
N LYS A 371 40.43 -6.45 7.85
CA LYS A 371 39.54 -7.46 7.26
C LYS A 371 40.37 -8.52 6.52
N GLY A 372 39.82 -9.69 6.22
CA GLY A 372 40.55 -10.67 5.44
C GLY A 372 39.81 -11.96 5.14
N VAL A 373 40.53 -12.89 4.51
CA VAL A 373 40.08 -14.25 4.22
C VAL A 373 41.09 -15.26 4.77
N ILE A 374 40.57 -16.31 5.39
CA ILE A 374 41.31 -17.45 5.95
C ILE A 374 40.88 -18.69 5.17
N ALA A 375 41.82 -19.36 4.51
CA ALA A 375 41.59 -20.62 3.82
C ALA A 375 42.31 -21.75 4.57
N VAL A 376 41.54 -22.61 5.24
CA VAL A 376 42.08 -23.74 6.01
C VAL A 376 42.03 -25.02 5.18
N VAL A 377 43.17 -25.61 4.87
CA VAL A 377 43.33 -26.86 4.13
C VAL A 377 43.55 -28.02 5.10
N THR A 378 42.71 -29.05 5.02
CA THR A 378 42.81 -30.25 5.86
C THR A 378 43.12 -31.53 5.09
N GLY A 379 43.76 -32.49 5.76
CA GLY A 379 43.97 -33.85 5.26
C GLY A 379 42.67 -34.58 4.85
N SER A 380 42.79 -35.64 4.06
CA SER A 380 41.67 -36.37 3.42
C SER A 380 40.70 -37.08 4.38
N ASP A 381 41.21 -37.48 5.54
CA ASP A 381 40.49 -38.31 6.51
C ASP A 381 39.81 -37.52 7.64
N TYR A 382 40.15 -36.24 7.75
CA TYR A 382 39.60 -35.31 8.73
C TYR A 382 38.66 -34.28 8.08
N ARG A 383 37.81 -33.66 8.92
CA ARG A 383 37.01 -32.50 8.54
C ARG A 383 37.19 -31.41 9.58
N LEU A 384 37.46 -30.19 9.10
CA LEU A 384 37.39 -29.01 9.93
C LEU A 384 35.98 -28.86 10.51
N ARG A 385 35.93 -28.63 11.82
CA ARG A 385 34.78 -28.19 12.59
C ARG A 385 35.16 -26.87 13.25
N TRP A 386 34.18 -26.02 13.45
CA TRP A 386 34.36 -24.72 14.07
C TRP A 386 33.11 -24.37 14.87
N LEU A 387 33.29 -23.53 15.89
CA LEU A 387 32.19 -22.85 16.57
C LEU A 387 31.93 -21.48 15.90
N SER A 388 30.73 -20.95 16.05
CA SER A 388 30.39 -19.62 15.50
C SER A 388 31.13 -18.53 16.26
N SER A 389 31.92 -17.72 15.56
CA SER A 389 32.64 -16.57 16.12
C SER A 389 32.04 -15.24 15.64
N PRO A 390 31.90 -14.22 16.50
CA PRO A 390 31.57 -12.87 16.07
C PRO A 390 32.58 -12.34 15.04
N TRP A 391 32.10 -11.61 14.03
CA TRP A 391 32.91 -10.99 12.96
C TRP A 391 33.59 -11.95 11.98
N VAL A 392 33.33 -13.26 12.06
CA VAL A 392 33.84 -14.29 11.13
C VAL A 392 32.69 -15.04 10.45
N ASP A 393 32.55 -14.87 9.14
CA ASP A 393 31.55 -15.55 8.32
C ASP A 393 32.19 -16.65 7.46
N ARG A 394 31.53 -17.80 7.32
CA ARG A 394 32.00 -18.86 6.41
C ARG A 394 31.61 -18.52 4.96
N VAL A 395 32.59 -18.55 4.06
CA VAL A 395 32.36 -18.44 2.61
C VAL A 395 32.04 -19.82 2.02
N MET A 396 31.00 -19.88 1.19
CA MET A 396 30.63 -21.08 0.44
C MET A 396 31.12 -20.93 -1.01
N GLY A 397 32.29 -21.47 -1.31
CA GLY A 397 32.84 -21.48 -2.67
C GLY A 397 32.17 -22.51 -3.58
N GLU A 398 32.18 -22.25 -4.90
CA GLU A 398 31.87 -23.25 -5.91
C GLU A 398 32.97 -24.32 -5.91
N LEU A 399 32.60 -25.58 -5.62
CA LEU A 399 33.52 -26.70 -5.64
C LEU A 399 33.81 -27.11 -7.09
N GLY A 400 34.99 -26.76 -7.60
CA GLY A 400 35.52 -27.30 -8.84
C GLY A 400 35.68 -28.83 -8.78
N GLU A 401 35.41 -29.51 -9.90
CA GLU A 401 35.23 -30.97 -9.94
C GLU A 401 36.51 -31.81 -9.69
N ASP A 402 37.68 -31.18 -9.60
CA ASP A 402 38.98 -31.87 -9.47
C ASP A 402 39.39 -32.26 -8.03
N ALA A 403 38.61 -31.89 -7.01
CA ALA A 403 38.95 -32.08 -5.58
C ALA A 403 38.79 -33.53 -5.05
N ALA A 404 39.06 -34.55 -5.89
CA ALA A 404 38.93 -35.96 -5.52
C ALA A 404 40.12 -36.52 -4.71
N ASN A 405 41.33 -35.95 -4.89
CA ASN A 405 42.60 -36.51 -4.37
C ASN A 405 43.52 -35.50 -3.65
N SER A 406 43.09 -34.27 -3.40
CA SER A 406 43.81 -33.31 -2.54
C SER A 406 42.91 -32.80 -1.40
N GLY A 407 43.53 -32.18 -0.39
CA GLY A 407 42.88 -31.80 0.87
C GLY A 407 41.65 -30.88 0.71
N ARG A 408 40.82 -30.83 1.74
CA ARG A 408 39.61 -29.98 1.74
C ARG A 408 39.94 -28.58 2.22
N THR A 409 39.66 -27.58 1.40
CA THR A 409 39.74 -26.16 1.79
C THR A 409 38.43 -25.67 2.39
N TYR A 410 38.52 -24.94 3.50
CA TYR A 410 37.40 -24.25 4.17
C TYR A 410 37.73 -22.76 4.25
N GLU A 411 36.90 -21.92 3.64
CA GLU A 411 37.12 -20.47 3.58
C GLU A 411 36.25 -19.72 4.59
N PHE A 412 36.88 -18.78 5.29
CA PHE A 412 36.24 -17.88 6.25
C PHE A 412 36.64 -16.44 5.92
N LYS A 413 35.72 -15.49 6.04
CA LYS A 413 35.96 -14.07 5.89
C LYS A 413 35.80 -13.39 7.25
N PHE A 414 36.73 -12.52 7.61
CA PHE A 414 36.64 -11.73 8.84
C PHE A 414 36.62 -10.22 8.54
N GLU A 415 35.92 -9.46 9.38
CA GLU A 415 35.80 -7.99 9.25
C GLU A 415 36.63 -7.21 10.30
N ARG A 416 37.19 -7.91 11.30
CA ARG A 416 38.10 -7.39 12.34
C ARG A 416 39.12 -8.48 12.66
N ALA A 417 40.38 -8.13 12.96
CA ALA A 417 41.41 -9.11 13.33
C ALA A 417 41.35 -9.58 14.80
N SER A 418 40.80 -8.76 15.70
CA SER A 418 40.59 -9.12 17.10
C SER A 418 39.34 -10.02 17.24
N PHE A 419 39.51 -11.31 16.99
CA PHE A 419 38.52 -12.37 17.19
C PHE A 419 39.17 -13.67 17.71
N GLU A 420 38.33 -14.58 18.17
CA GLU A 420 38.65 -15.96 18.56
C GLU A 420 37.84 -16.90 17.66
N LEU A 421 38.46 -17.76 16.86
CA LEU A 421 37.75 -18.75 16.04
C LEU A 421 38.06 -20.16 16.57
N PRO A 422 37.18 -20.79 17.36
CA PRO A 422 37.44 -22.11 17.90
C PRO A 422 37.34 -23.17 16.79
N LEU A 423 38.44 -23.87 16.51
CA LEU A 423 38.59 -24.88 15.46
C LEU A 423 38.94 -26.26 16.04
N TYR A 424 38.45 -27.34 15.43
CA TYR A 424 38.95 -28.70 15.70
C TYR A 424 38.79 -29.61 14.46
N LEU A 425 39.58 -30.68 14.41
CA LEU A 425 39.49 -31.69 13.36
C LEU A 425 38.67 -32.90 13.85
N GLY A 426 37.62 -33.26 13.10
CA GLY A 426 36.78 -34.43 13.39
C GLY A 426 36.92 -35.53 12.34
N GLU A 427 36.97 -36.78 12.78
CA GLU A 427 37.06 -37.97 11.91
C GLU A 427 35.81 -38.17 11.02
N LYS A 428 36.00 -38.89 9.92
CA LYS A 428 35.01 -39.15 8.86
C LYS A 428 34.02 -40.27 9.21
N GLY A 429 33.21 -40.09 10.25
CA GLY A 429 32.08 -40.98 10.56
C GLY A 429 30.94 -40.92 9.53
N ARG A 430 30.29 -42.06 9.24
CA ARG A 430 29.00 -42.11 8.52
C ARG A 430 27.88 -41.69 9.47
N GLN A 431 27.27 -40.52 9.22
CA GLN A 431 26.21 -39.96 10.08
C GLN A 431 24.83 -40.12 9.42
N LEU A 432 23.88 -40.67 10.18
CA LEU A 432 22.47 -40.72 9.80
C LEU A 432 21.85 -39.32 9.91
N ARG A 433 21.15 -38.86 8.87
CA ARG A 433 20.55 -37.52 8.82
C ARG A 433 19.04 -37.62 8.96
N MET A 434 18.47 -36.83 9.88
CA MET A 434 17.03 -36.81 10.13
C MET A 434 16.49 -35.39 10.07
N THR A 435 15.29 -35.20 9.53
CA THR A 435 14.51 -33.97 9.72
C THR A 435 13.16 -34.30 10.32
N SER A 436 12.71 -33.51 11.29
CA SER A 436 11.42 -33.67 11.95
C SER A 436 10.57 -32.41 11.78
N ASN A 437 9.30 -32.57 11.46
CA ASN A 437 8.33 -31.50 11.51
C ASN A 437 7.15 -31.94 12.40
N SER A 438 6.81 -31.12 13.38
CA SER A 438 5.78 -31.40 14.38
C SER A 438 4.69 -30.35 14.31
N ILE A 439 3.45 -30.74 14.05
CA ILE A 439 2.28 -29.87 14.16
C ILE A 439 1.57 -30.21 15.47
N LEU A 440 1.46 -29.22 16.35
CA LEU A 440 0.83 -29.35 17.66
C LEU A 440 -0.50 -28.59 17.66
N ASN A 441 -1.62 -29.30 17.73
CA ASN A 441 -2.94 -28.68 17.92
C ASN A 441 -3.28 -28.69 19.42
N VAL A 442 -3.49 -27.51 20.00
CA VAL A 442 -3.75 -27.35 21.44
C VAL A 442 -5.21 -26.96 21.68
N TYR A 443 -5.83 -27.66 22.63
CA TYR A 443 -7.20 -27.46 23.13
C TYR A 443 -7.16 -27.19 24.64
N ASP A 444 -8.31 -26.87 25.25
CA ASP A 444 -8.38 -26.47 26.66
C ASP A 444 -7.97 -27.56 27.67
N SER A 445 -8.14 -28.84 27.31
CA SER A 445 -7.84 -30.00 28.18
C SER A 445 -6.96 -31.08 27.53
N ALA A 446 -6.55 -30.90 26.27
CA ALA A 446 -5.75 -31.88 25.55
C ALA A 446 -4.87 -31.22 24.47
N ALA A 447 -3.80 -31.88 24.08
CA ALA A 447 -2.99 -31.51 22.93
C ALA A 447 -2.80 -32.73 22.00
N ASN A 448 -2.93 -32.50 20.70
CA ASN A 448 -2.73 -33.50 19.65
C ASN A 448 -1.48 -33.15 18.84
N LEU A 449 -0.58 -34.10 18.68
CA LEU A 449 0.68 -33.98 17.97
C LEU A 449 0.65 -34.83 16.70
N ASP A 450 0.97 -34.21 15.57
CA ASP A 450 1.19 -34.84 14.28
C ASP A 450 2.65 -34.60 13.86
N MET A 451 3.49 -35.63 13.96
CA MET A 451 4.94 -35.54 13.75
C MET A 451 5.33 -36.34 12.52
N THR A 452 5.88 -35.66 11.51
CA THR A 452 6.52 -36.28 10.34
C THR A 452 8.03 -36.28 10.50
N ILE A 453 8.67 -37.42 10.27
CA ILE A 453 10.12 -37.61 10.35
C ILE A 453 10.61 -38.14 9.00
N SER A 454 11.54 -37.44 8.36
CA SER A 454 12.20 -37.86 7.12
C SER A 454 13.61 -38.32 7.43
N ILE A 455 13.95 -39.55 7.02
CA ILE A 455 15.26 -40.15 7.28
C ILE A 455 16.07 -40.21 5.98
N ASN A 456 17.33 -39.81 6.03
CA ASN A 456 18.26 -39.86 4.91
C ASN A 456 19.57 -40.54 5.34
N GLY A 457 19.84 -41.71 4.75
CA GLY A 457 20.93 -42.62 5.12
C GLY A 457 20.43 -43.95 5.68
N GLN A 458 21.32 -44.94 5.75
CA GLN A 458 21.00 -46.26 6.32
C GLN A 458 21.00 -46.22 7.86
N VAL A 459 19.91 -46.68 8.46
CA VAL A 459 19.74 -46.81 9.91
C VAL A 459 20.60 -47.95 10.46
N SER A 460 21.36 -47.72 11.54
CA SER A 460 22.15 -48.79 12.16
C SER A 460 21.24 -49.90 12.68
N LYS A 461 21.57 -51.16 12.36
CA LYS A 461 20.82 -52.38 12.73
C LYS A 461 19.35 -52.44 12.26
N GLY A 462 18.83 -51.39 11.60
CA GLY A 462 17.43 -51.25 11.18
C GLY A 462 16.46 -50.92 12.32
N LEU A 463 16.92 -50.26 13.39
CA LEU A 463 16.10 -49.89 14.56
C LEU A 463 16.28 -48.40 14.88
N LEU A 464 15.21 -47.74 15.33
CA LEU A 464 15.24 -46.38 15.88
C LEU A 464 14.62 -46.37 17.27
N GLN A 465 15.16 -45.58 18.20
CA GLN A 465 14.61 -45.42 19.55
C GLN A 465 13.63 -44.24 19.56
N PHE A 466 12.41 -44.46 20.03
CA PHE A 466 11.38 -43.43 20.16
C PHE A 466 11.08 -43.16 21.64
N ASN A 467 11.32 -41.93 22.10
CA ASN A 467 10.92 -41.48 23.42
C ASN A 467 9.57 -40.76 23.31
N ASP A 468 8.54 -41.31 23.94
CA ASP A 468 7.18 -40.80 23.91
C ASP A 468 6.96 -39.58 24.81
N ALA A 469 7.88 -39.30 25.74
CA ALA A 469 7.83 -38.16 26.64
C ALA A 469 6.50 -38.01 27.43
N GLY A 470 5.77 -39.11 27.65
CA GLY A 470 4.45 -39.15 28.31
C GLY A 470 3.24 -38.97 27.38
N TRP A 471 3.43 -38.93 26.07
CA TRP A 471 2.36 -38.86 25.08
C TRP A 471 1.77 -40.25 24.79
N GLN A 472 0.44 -40.32 24.67
CA GLN A 472 -0.26 -41.53 24.21
C GLN A 472 -0.21 -41.61 22.69
N ILE A 473 0.55 -42.56 22.16
CA ILE A 473 0.64 -42.80 20.72
C ILE A 473 -0.71 -43.35 20.23
N ARG A 474 -1.29 -42.70 19.21
CA ARG A 474 -2.52 -43.13 18.54
C ARG A 474 -2.23 -44.00 17.33
N GLU A 475 -1.24 -43.61 16.52
CA GLU A 475 -0.92 -44.25 15.25
C GLU A 475 0.53 -43.98 14.85
N ILE A 476 1.22 -44.97 14.30
CA ILE A 476 2.51 -44.80 13.61
C ILE A 476 2.38 -45.47 12.25
N GLN A 477 2.65 -44.71 11.19
CA GLN A 477 2.57 -45.19 9.83
C GLN A 477 3.74 -44.70 8.99
N ASP A 478 4.13 -45.48 7.99
CA ASP A 478 4.91 -44.97 6.87
C ASP A 478 4.02 -44.01 6.04
N SER A 479 4.53 -42.83 5.68
CA SER A 479 3.70 -41.79 5.05
C SER A 479 3.59 -41.90 3.53
N GLU A 480 4.40 -42.73 2.88
CA GLU A 480 4.30 -42.98 1.44
C GLU A 480 3.38 -44.19 1.14
N THR A 481 3.46 -45.23 1.97
CA THR A 481 2.71 -46.49 1.80
C THR A 481 1.44 -46.56 2.64
N GLY A 482 1.37 -45.83 3.76
CA GLY A 482 0.26 -45.90 4.71
C GLY A 482 0.25 -47.19 5.55
N GLU A 483 1.31 -47.99 5.53
CA GLU A 483 1.43 -49.21 6.35
C GLU A 483 1.68 -48.83 7.82
N LEU A 484 0.96 -49.49 8.74
CA LEU A 484 1.13 -49.32 10.18
C LEU A 484 2.44 -49.98 10.63
N LEU A 485 3.25 -49.24 11.39
CA LEU A 485 4.53 -49.73 11.90
C LEU A 485 4.39 -50.19 13.36
N ASP A 486 4.73 -51.45 13.62
CA ASP A 486 4.74 -51.99 14.99
C ASP A 486 5.85 -51.35 15.84
N LEU A 487 5.45 -50.91 17.04
CA LEU A 487 6.35 -50.45 18.09
C LEU A 487 6.62 -51.60 19.05
N PHE A 488 7.90 -51.96 19.25
CA PHE A 488 8.26 -53.04 20.17
C PHE A 488 8.40 -52.49 21.60
N GLU A 489 7.59 -53.03 22.52
CA GLU A 489 7.78 -52.83 23.97
C GLU A 489 8.90 -53.76 24.48
N ASP A 490 10.11 -53.21 24.51
CA ASP A 490 11.15 -53.61 25.47
C ASP A 490 11.37 -52.41 26.42
N ASP A 491 12.31 -52.48 27.39
CA ASP A 491 12.59 -51.37 28.33
C ASP A 491 12.91 -50.02 27.62
N ASP A 492 13.32 -50.09 26.36
CA ASP A 492 13.37 -48.96 25.42
C ASP A 492 12.42 -49.23 24.23
N ARG A 493 11.60 -48.24 23.85
CA ARG A 493 10.68 -48.35 22.70
C ARG A 493 11.44 -48.23 21.39
N PHE A 494 11.48 -49.33 20.62
CA PHE A 494 12.14 -49.37 19.31
C PHE A 494 11.13 -49.48 18.16
N LEU A 495 11.38 -48.68 17.12
CA LEU A 495 10.71 -48.72 15.83
C LEU A 495 11.54 -49.54 14.84
N ASN A 496 10.93 -50.55 14.22
CA ASN A 496 11.61 -51.47 13.30
C ASN A 496 11.51 -51.00 11.85
N MET A 497 12.66 -50.64 11.26
CA MET A 497 12.76 -50.10 9.90
C MET A 497 12.98 -51.20 8.83
N ARG A 498 13.03 -52.49 9.20
CA ARG A 498 13.47 -53.57 8.29
C ARG A 498 12.47 -53.96 7.19
N ASN A 499 11.21 -53.56 7.31
CA ASN A 499 10.19 -53.82 6.27
C ASN A 499 10.09 -52.68 5.23
N VAL A 500 10.68 -51.51 5.48
CA VAL A 500 10.63 -50.40 4.53
C VAL A 500 11.59 -50.70 3.38
N GLY A 501 11.06 -50.63 2.15
CA GLY A 501 11.71 -51.15 0.95
C GLY A 501 13.08 -50.54 0.64
N ASN A 502 13.88 -51.26 -0.16
CA ASN A 502 15.28 -50.94 -0.46
C ASN A 502 15.47 -49.76 -1.46
N GLY A 503 14.66 -48.71 -1.33
CA GLY A 503 14.67 -47.48 -2.14
C GLY A 503 14.68 -46.24 -1.23
N ASP A 504 15.18 -45.12 -1.76
CA ASP A 504 15.41 -43.90 -0.97
C ASP A 504 14.14 -43.26 -0.39
N LEU A 505 14.29 -42.69 0.83
CA LEU A 505 13.37 -41.78 1.56
C LEU A 505 12.17 -42.40 2.31
N SER A 506 12.44 -43.14 3.39
CA SER A 506 11.40 -43.44 4.38
C SER A 506 11.00 -42.18 5.18
N GLN A 507 9.76 -41.74 4.98
CA GLN A 507 9.09 -40.74 5.82
C GLN A 507 8.09 -41.45 6.74
N ILE A 508 8.15 -41.12 8.03
CA ILE A 508 7.33 -41.73 9.08
C ILE A 508 6.41 -40.66 9.65
N ARG A 509 5.14 -40.97 9.86
CA ARG A 509 4.17 -40.10 10.52
C ARG A 509 3.71 -40.74 11.84
N ILE A 510 3.74 -39.94 12.90
CA ILE A 510 3.38 -40.32 14.26
C ILE A 510 2.27 -39.40 14.73
N LEU A 511 1.11 -39.99 15.09
CA LEU A 511 0.00 -39.29 15.73
C LEU A 511 0.00 -39.63 17.22
N ALA A 512 -0.03 -38.61 18.08
CA ALA A 512 -0.03 -38.79 19.52
C ALA A 512 -0.91 -37.75 20.23
N GLU A 513 -1.37 -38.07 21.43
CA GLU A 513 -2.25 -37.24 22.25
C GLU A 513 -1.71 -37.11 23.68
N LEU A 514 -1.84 -35.92 24.27
CA LEU A 514 -1.48 -35.63 25.65
C LEU A 514 -2.66 -34.96 26.36
N GLN A 515 -3.07 -35.51 27.49
CA GLN A 515 -4.08 -34.91 28.36
C GLN A 515 -3.45 -33.78 29.18
N LEU A 516 -3.99 -32.57 29.07
CA LEU A 516 -3.48 -31.38 29.76
C LEU A 516 -4.21 -31.18 31.10
N LYS A 517 -3.45 -30.83 32.13
CA LYS A 517 -3.97 -30.41 33.44
C LYS A 517 -3.45 -29.01 33.73
N PRO A 518 -4.11 -27.95 33.23
CA PRO A 518 -3.65 -26.58 33.44
C PRO A 518 -3.76 -26.19 34.92
N GLU A 519 -2.65 -25.74 35.51
CA GLU A 519 -2.65 -25.13 36.85
C GLU A 519 -2.70 -23.61 36.66
N ASN A 520 -3.81 -22.97 37.05
CA ASN A 520 -4.07 -21.53 36.81
C ASN A 520 -3.95 -21.05 35.35
N GLY A 521 -4.05 -21.97 34.38
CA GLY A 521 -3.87 -21.69 32.95
C GLY A 521 -2.47 -21.97 32.42
N ASP A 522 -1.48 -22.20 33.29
CA ASP A 522 -0.13 -22.59 32.88
C ASP A 522 -0.09 -24.07 32.47
N VAL A 523 0.65 -24.35 31.39
CA VAL A 523 0.80 -25.67 30.77
C VAL A 523 2.26 -25.89 30.40
N GLY A 524 2.81 -27.04 30.79
CA GLY A 524 4.17 -27.45 30.42
C GLY A 524 4.29 -28.94 30.17
N PHE A 525 4.91 -29.31 29.05
CA PHE A 525 5.11 -30.70 28.65
C PHE A 525 6.41 -30.88 27.83
N TYR A 526 6.90 -32.10 27.79
CA TYR A 526 8.03 -32.49 26.94
C TYR A 526 7.52 -32.92 25.57
N LEU A 527 8.32 -32.69 24.52
CA LEU A 527 8.02 -33.19 23.17
C LEU A 527 8.65 -34.57 22.97
N PRO A 528 8.01 -35.49 22.22
CA PRO A 528 8.62 -36.76 21.82
C PRO A 528 9.88 -36.54 20.98
N THR A 529 10.80 -37.50 21.01
CA THR A 529 12.07 -37.43 20.28
C THR A 529 12.48 -38.79 19.72
N VAL A 530 13.05 -38.81 18.51
CA VAL A 530 13.66 -40.00 17.89
C VAL A 530 15.19 -39.89 17.89
N THR A 531 15.84 -40.99 18.26
CA THR A 531 17.30 -41.17 18.25
C THR A 531 17.69 -42.49 17.59
N ASP A 532 18.92 -42.59 17.10
CA ASP A 532 19.50 -43.86 16.63
C ASP A 532 20.13 -44.61 17.82
N VAL A 533 20.07 -45.95 17.77
CA VAL A 533 20.46 -46.85 18.86
C VAL A 533 21.94 -46.74 19.21
N ASP A 534 22.78 -46.41 18.23
CA ASP A 534 24.22 -46.19 18.42
C ASP A 534 24.59 -44.71 18.66
N GLY A 535 23.61 -43.83 18.87
CA GLY A 535 23.82 -42.39 19.13
C GLY A 535 24.35 -41.56 17.94
N ALA A 536 24.53 -42.18 16.77
CA ALA A 536 25.19 -41.58 15.61
C ALA A 536 24.27 -40.72 14.71
N ALA A 537 22.99 -40.56 15.05
CA ALA A 537 22.05 -39.73 14.30
C ALA A 537 22.20 -38.25 14.61
N ARG A 538 22.32 -37.44 13.55
CA ARG A 538 22.25 -35.98 13.66
C ARG A 538 20.95 -35.47 13.04
N VAL A 539 20.05 -34.99 13.88
CA VAL A 539 18.87 -34.23 13.43
C VAL A 539 19.37 -32.92 12.80
N GLN A 540 19.10 -32.74 11.51
CA GLN A 540 19.53 -31.58 10.73
C GLN A 540 18.62 -30.37 10.93
N LYS A 541 17.31 -30.62 11.04
CA LYS A 541 16.28 -29.61 11.23
C LYS A 541 15.11 -30.24 11.97
N ALA A 542 14.67 -29.60 13.04
CA ALA A 542 13.46 -29.97 13.75
C ALA A 542 12.59 -28.71 13.93
N THR A 543 11.32 -28.78 13.54
CA THR A 543 10.37 -27.65 13.62
C THR A 543 9.11 -28.05 14.39
N LEU A 544 8.54 -27.09 15.10
CA LEU A 544 7.30 -27.19 15.85
C LEU A 544 6.36 -26.06 15.44
N ASP A 545 5.25 -26.39 14.78
CA ASP A 545 4.16 -25.47 14.46
C ASP A 545 3.03 -25.65 15.48
N ILE A 546 2.87 -24.68 16.38
CA ILE A 546 1.79 -24.69 17.37
C ILE A 546 0.56 -24.00 16.78
N LYS A 547 -0.54 -24.75 16.69
CA LYS A 547 -1.86 -24.31 16.27
C LYS A 547 -2.78 -24.30 17.49
N SER A 548 -3.22 -23.11 17.88
CA SER A 548 -4.29 -22.98 18.88
C SER A 548 -5.64 -23.17 18.19
N THR A 549 -6.46 -24.09 18.71
CA THR A 549 -7.78 -24.43 18.16
C THR A 549 -8.83 -24.41 19.26
N GLY A 550 -9.67 -23.38 19.27
CA GLY A 550 -10.70 -23.18 20.29
C GLY A 550 -10.58 -21.81 20.95
N ARG A 551 -11.18 -21.67 22.12
CA ARG A 551 -11.28 -20.38 22.84
C ARG A 551 -10.00 -20.00 23.58
N SER A 552 -9.02 -20.90 23.68
CA SER A 552 -7.71 -20.62 24.29
C SER A 552 -6.59 -20.58 23.25
N MET A 553 -5.70 -19.61 23.40
CA MET A 553 -4.43 -19.53 22.70
C MET A 553 -3.31 -20.04 23.60
N MET A 554 -2.48 -20.96 23.11
CA MET A 554 -1.23 -21.28 23.80
C MET A 554 -0.19 -20.19 23.52
N VAL A 555 0.15 -19.42 24.54
CA VAL A 555 1.23 -18.42 24.51
C VAL A 555 2.47 -19.04 25.13
N VAL A 556 3.45 -19.42 24.32
CA VAL A 556 4.70 -20.05 24.77
C VAL A 556 5.61 -19.02 25.46
N ASP A 557 6.01 -19.33 26.69
CA ASP A 557 7.13 -18.67 27.35
C ASP A 557 8.45 -19.31 26.89
N LEU A 558 9.19 -18.58 26.07
CA LEU A 558 10.49 -19.01 25.54
C LEU A 558 11.63 -18.99 26.56
N ALA A 559 11.49 -18.25 27.67
CA ALA A 559 12.49 -18.23 28.74
C ALA A 559 12.32 -19.42 29.70
N ALA A 560 11.08 -19.86 29.93
CA ALA A 560 10.79 -21.08 30.70
C ALA A 560 10.84 -22.38 29.87
N SER A 561 10.69 -22.29 28.55
CA SER A 561 10.86 -23.41 27.62
C SER A 561 12.33 -23.81 27.44
N VAL A 562 12.58 -25.07 27.08
CA VAL A 562 13.94 -25.60 26.88
C VAL A 562 14.06 -26.20 25.48
N GLY A 563 15.12 -25.84 24.76
CA GLY A 563 15.40 -26.38 23.43
C GLY A 563 14.50 -25.83 22.32
N LEU A 564 13.92 -24.63 22.49
CA LEU A 564 13.09 -23.95 21.48
C LEU A 564 13.64 -22.56 21.15
N THR A 565 13.70 -22.22 19.87
CA THR A 565 13.92 -20.85 19.39
C THR A 565 12.81 -20.44 18.42
N ARG A 566 12.59 -19.13 18.23
CA ARG A 566 11.60 -18.65 17.23
C ARG A 566 12.09 -19.00 15.82
N GLY A 567 11.24 -19.64 15.03
CA GLY A 567 11.54 -19.93 13.63
C GLY A 567 11.31 -18.70 12.75
N ILE A 568 12.12 -18.53 11.71
CA ILE A 568 11.84 -17.57 10.64
C ILE A 568 10.80 -18.22 9.72
N VAL A 569 9.62 -17.59 9.59
CA VAL A 569 8.55 -18.05 8.69
C VAL A 569 8.99 -17.80 7.24
N ALA A 570 9.42 -18.87 6.57
CA ALA A 570 9.82 -18.85 5.17
C ALA A 570 8.97 -19.86 4.38
N GLY A 571 7.83 -19.41 3.88
CA GLY A 571 6.92 -20.17 3.03
C GLY A 571 6.07 -19.23 2.15
N PRO A 572 5.96 -19.46 0.83
CA PRO A 572 5.25 -18.55 -0.08
C PRO A 572 3.71 -18.68 -0.04
N ASP A 573 3.17 -19.77 0.51
CA ASP A 573 1.72 -20.07 0.51
C ASP A 573 1.03 -19.70 1.85
N VAL A 574 1.04 -18.42 2.20
CA VAL A 574 0.16 -17.88 3.26
C VAL A 574 -0.90 -16.99 2.63
N SER A 575 -1.97 -17.62 2.16
CA SER A 575 -3.26 -16.95 1.96
C SER A 575 -3.66 -16.30 3.28
N ALA A 576 -4.03 -15.00 3.29
CA ALA A 576 -4.28 -14.22 4.50
C ALA A 576 -5.62 -14.55 5.21
N ALA A 577 -5.93 -15.84 5.39
CA ALA A 577 -7.14 -16.35 6.03
C ALA A 577 -6.84 -17.57 6.91
N LYS A 578 -7.03 -17.40 8.23
CA LYS A 578 -7.22 -18.46 9.25
C LYS A 578 -6.05 -19.43 9.51
N SER A 579 -5.08 -19.01 10.33
CA SER A 579 -4.69 -19.75 11.54
C SER A 579 -3.73 -18.91 12.41
N SER A 580 -3.85 -19.01 13.74
CA SER A 580 -2.85 -18.47 14.67
C SER A 580 -1.72 -19.49 14.87
N THR A 581 -1.07 -19.90 13.78
CA THR A 581 0.06 -20.83 13.81
C THR A 581 1.33 -20.09 14.21
N ILE A 582 2.06 -20.58 15.22
CA ILE A 582 3.37 -20.04 15.61
C ILE A 582 4.43 -21.13 15.43
N SER A 583 5.46 -20.82 14.64
CA SER A 583 6.54 -21.75 14.30
C SER A 583 7.78 -21.55 15.18
N TYR A 584 8.29 -22.65 15.71
CA TYR A 584 9.50 -22.73 16.51
C TYR A 584 10.49 -23.72 15.87
N GLN A 585 11.78 -23.47 16.07
CA GLN A 585 12.85 -24.41 15.74
C GLN A 585 13.28 -25.13 17.02
N ILE A 586 13.35 -26.46 16.96
CA ILE A 586 13.77 -27.29 18.08
C ILE A 586 15.29 -27.49 18.02
N GLN A 587 15.99 -27.18 19.12
CA GLN A 587 17.41 -27.43 19.31
C GLN A 587 17.62 -28.78 19.99
N THR A 588 17.91 -29.81 19.20
CA THR A 588 17.93 -31.22 19.65
C THR A 588 19.29 -31.71 20.17
N GLN A 589 20.32 -30.85 20.28
CA GLN A 589 21.71 -31.30 20.49
C GLN A 589 22.16 -31.35 21.97
N GLU A 590 21.41 -30.77 22.92
CA GLU A 590 21.88 -30.67 24.33
C GLU A 590 20.89 -31.08 25.42
N LYS A 591 19.57 -30.85 25.25
CA LYS A 591 18.55 -31.11 26.30
C LYS A 591 17.25 -31.60 25.69
N ARG A 592 16.48 -32.42 26.43
CA ARG A 592 15.14 -32.87 26.01
C ARG A 592 14.23 -31.63 25.84
N PRO A 593 13.60 -31.43 24.67
CA PRO A 593 12.82 -30.23 24.40
C PRO A 593 11.55 -30.19 25.27
N LYS A 594 11.31 -29.03 25.90
CA LYS A 594 10.16 -28.78 26.77
C LYS A 594 9.47 -27.49 26.34
N VAL A 595 8.17 -27.58 26.07
CA VAL A 595 7.30 -26.40 25.88
C VAL A 595 6.74 -26.00 27.23
N VAL A 596 6.80 -24.71 27.55
CA VAL A 596 6.12 -24.09 28.69
C VAL A 596 5.39 -22.84 28.20
N GLY A 597 4.17 -22.61 28.66
CA GLY A 597 3.38 -21.45 28.30
C GLY A 597 2.04 -21.40 29.03
N ALA A 598 1.25 -20.37 28.73
CA ALA A 598 -0.08 -20.18 29.31
C ALA A 598 -1.17 -20.34 28.24
N LEU A 599 -2.31 -20.93 28.62
CA LEU A 599 -3.55 -20.90 27.84
C LEU A 599 -4.30 -19.59 28.15
N VAL A 600 -4.34 -18.69 27.17
CA VAL A 600 -4.96 -17.37 27.28
C VAL A 600 -6.26 -17.35 26.48
N ALA A 601 -7.38 -16.99 27.12
CA ALA A 601 -8.67 -16.89 26.46
C ALA A 601 -8.65 -15.84 25.33
N GLN A 602 -9.01 -16.26 24.11
CA GLN A 602 -9.25 -15.39 22.96
C GLN A 602 -10.69 -14.87 22.98
N PRO A 603 -10.92 -13.55 22.81
CA PRO A 603 -12.27 -13.04 22.60
C PRO A 603 -12.81 -13.54 21.24
N PRO A 604 -14.08 -13.98 21.16
CA PRO A 604 -14.68 -14.43 19.91
C PRO A 604 -14.83 -13.26 18.93
N ARG A 605 -14.12 -13.36 17.80
CA ARG A 605 -14.25 -12.42 16.68
C ARG A 605 -15.43 -12.80 15.82
N ILE A 606 -16.43 -11.91 15.76
CA ILE A 606 -17.60 -12.10 14.91
C ILE A 606 -17.64 -11.09 13.77
N SER A 607 -18.04 -11.56 12.59
CA SER A 607 -18.39 -10.71 11.46
C SER A 607 -19.90 -10.74 11.27
N LEU A 608 -20.52 -9.56 11.18
CA LEU A 608 -21.97 -9.39 11.25
C LEU A 608 -22.47 -8.61 10.03
N ALA A 609 -23.44 -9.17 9.29
CA ALA A 609 -24.30 -8.44 8.36
C ALA A 609 -25.70 -8.30 8.98
N SER A 610 -26.39 -7.18 8.74
CA SER A 610 -27.69 -6.90 9.35
C SER A 610 -28.63 -6.15 8.41
N GLU A 611 -29.88 -6.60 8.32
CA GLU A 611 -31.00 -5.87 7.70
C GLU A 611 -32.19 -5.82 8.67
N ALA A 612 -32.97 -4.73 8.62
CA ALA A 612 -34.15 -4.55 9.44
C ALA A 612 -35.35 -4.05 8.62
N VAL A 613 -36.55 -4.52 8.98
CA VAL A 613 -37.82 -4.05 8.46
C VAL A 613 -38.71 -3.65 9.63
N ILE A 614 -39.18 -2.40 9.60
CA ILE A 614 -40.13 -1.86 10.58
C ILE A 614 -41.42 -1.53 9.81
N GLU A 615 -42.51 -2.19 10.19
CA GLU A 615 -43.79 -2.15 9.49
C GLU A 615 -44.93 -1.79 10.45
N LEU A 616 -45.69 -0.76 10.08
CA LEU A 616 -46.95 -0.43 10.75
C LEU A 616 -48.07 -1.30 10.19
N SER A 617 -48.85 -1.93 11.07
CA SER A 617 -50.03 -2.73 10.71
C SER A 617 -51.19 -2.32 11.62
N GLY A 618 -51.97 -1.34 11.15
CA GLY A 618 -53.01 -0.71 11.96
C GLY A 618 -52.42 -0.08 13.21
N ASN A 619 -52.78 -0.63 14.38
CA ASN A 619 -52.34 -0.11 15.68
C ASN A 619 -51.09 -0.83 16.25
N GLN A 620 -50.45 -1.72 15.47
CA GLN A 620 -49.26 -2.45 15.88
C GLN A 620 -48.06 -2.06 15.03
N LEU A 621 -46.92 -1.80 15.69
CA LEU A 621 -45.64 -1.63 15.05
C LEU A 621 -44.83 -2.93 15.16
N ARG A 622 -44.57 -3.57 14.02
CA ARG A 622 -43.79 -4.80 13.94
C ARG A 622 -42.37 -4.48 13.48
N THR A 623 -41.39 -4.97 14.23
CA THR A 623 -39.96 -4.86 13.89
C THR A 623 -39.39 -6.26 13.70
N ASP A 624 -38.93 -6.57 12.49
CA ASP A 624 -38.14 -7.77 12.17
C ASP A 624 -36.70 -7.34 11.87
N VAL A 625 -35.71 -7.97 12.52
CA VAL A 625 -34.27 -7.75 12.26
C VAL A 625 -33.62 -9.09 11.94
N GLY A 626 -32.89 -9.17 10.83
CA GLY A 626 -32.12 -10.34 10.43
C GLY A 626 -30.63 -10.05 10.55
N TRP A 627 -29.91 -10.91 11.26
CA TRP A 627 -28.45 -10.90 11.39
C TRP A 627 -27.88 -12.15 10.76
N THR A 628 -26.85 -12.02 9.93
CA THR A 628 -25.98 -13.14 9.55
C THR A 628 -24.65 -12.96 10.27
N VAL A 629 -24.43 -13.79 11.30
CA VAL A 629 -23.22 -13.84 12.11
C VAL A 629 -22.28 -14.90 11.52
N THR A 630 -20.99 -14.58 11.38
CA THR A 630 -19.92 -15.54 11.10
C THR A 630 -18.86 -15.42 12.16
N SER A 631 -18.55 -16.50 12.87
CA SER A 631 -17.51 -16.53 13.90
C SER A 631 -16.26 -17.29 13.39
N SER A 632 -15.10 -16.99 13.96
CA SER A 632 -13.91 -17.85 13.83
C SER A 632 -13.78 -18.89 14.93
N LEU A 633 -14.53 -18.73 16.03
CA LEU A 633 -14.50 -19.56 17.24
C LEU A 633 -15.92 -20.00 17.62
N ASP A 634 -16.04 -21.12 18.33
CA ASP A 634 -17.32 -21.57 18.90
C ASP A 634 -17.82 -20.56 19.95
N LEU A 635 -19.09 -20.15 19.86
CA LEU A 635 -19.73 -19.25 20.83
C LEU A 635 -20.34 -20.02 22.01
N GLU A 636 -20.23 -21.35 22.04
CA GLU A 636 -20.67 -22.24 23.13
C GLU A 636 -22.15 -22.12 23.48
N GLY A 637 -22.96 -21.80 22.46
CA GLY A 637 -24.39 -21.61 22.63
C GLY A 637 -24.81 -20.24 23.19
N VAL A 638 -23.87 -19.29 23.38
CA VAL A 638 -24.12 -18.01 24.05
C VAL A 638 -23.59 -16.80 23.25
N LEU A 639 -24.41 -15.76 23.10
CA LEU A 639 -24.02 -14.49 22.46
C LEU A 639 -24.50 -13.29 23.30
N ILE A 640 -23.58 -12.43 23.72
CA ILE A 640 -23.94 -11.17 24.41
C ILE A 640 -24.42 -10.14 23.38
N VAL A 641 -25.59 -9.58 23.62
CA VAL A 641 -26.21 -8.52 22.80
C VAL A 641 -26.60 -7.32 23.67
N ARG A 642 -26.83 -6.17 23.02
CA ARG A 642 -27.36 -4.97 23.66
C ARG A 642 -28.64 -4.52 22.97
N ILE A 643 -29.69 -4.26 23.76
CA ILE A 643 -31.01 -3.82 23.31
C ILE A 643 -31.32 -2.53 24.06
N PRO A 644 -31.29 -1.35 23.41
CA PRO A 644 -31.53 -0.08 24.07
C PRO A 644 -32.92 0.00 24.68
N ASP A 645 -33.04 0.66 25.82
CA ASP A 645 -34.30 0.77 26.55
C ASP A 645 -35.22 1.81 25.89
N ALA A 646 -36.50 1.47 25.71
CA ALA A 646 -37.42 2.30 24.93
C ALA A 646 -37.96 3.52 25.71
N ASN A 647 -37.89 3.49 27.04
CA ASN A 647 -38.56 4.44 27.94
C ASN A 647 -37.67 5.58 28.46
N ASN A 648 -36.34 5.52 28.29
CA ASN A 648 -35.42 6.54 28.79
C ASN A 648 -35.33 7.75 27.84
N LEU A 649 -36.28 8.67 27.97
CA LEU A 649 -36.24 10.00 27.37
C LEU A 649 -35.36 10.96 28.19
N VAL A 650 -34.09 11.13 27.78
CA VAL A 650 -33.30 12.29 28.24
C VAL A 650 -33.80 13.53 27.51
N THR A 651 -34.36 14.48 28.26
CA THR A 651 -34.80 15.77 27.73
C THR A 651 -33.58 16.69 27.57
N PRO A 652 -33.39 17.42 26.45
CA PRO A 652 -32.31 18.41 26.36
C PRO A 652 -32.58 19.55 27.35
N MET A 653 -31.60 19.89 28.19
CA MET A 653 -31.73 21.03 29.10
C MET A 653 -31.55 22.35 28.34
N GLU A 654 -32.62 23.15 28.33
CA GLU A 654 -32.58 24.55 27.96
C GLU A 654 -32.21 25.38 29.22
N ASN A 655 -31.32 26.36 29.10
CA ASN A 655 -30.79 27.12 30.25
C ASN A 655 -31.86 28.02 30.89
N GLY A 656 -31.99 28.00 32.23
CA GLY A 656 -32.82 28.99 32.93
C GLY A 656 -32.98 28.77 34.44
N GLU A 657 -32.17 29.51 35.22
CA GLU A 657 -32.39 29.97 36.60
C GLU A 657 -32.86 29.01 37.72
N SER A 658 -32.08 29.04 38.80
CA SER A 658 -32.35 28.44 40.11
C SER A 658 -33.65 28.92 40.78
N ILE A 659 -34.30 28.01 41.53
CA ILE A 659 -34.84 28.27 42.88
C ILE A 659 -34.73 26.99 43.72
N VAL A 660 -34.08 27.11 44.88
CA VAL A 660 -34.15 26.12 45.96
C VAL A 660 -35.42 26.40 46.77
N SER A 661 -36.23 25.37 47.04
CA SER A 661 -37.20 25.43 48.14
C SER A 661 -37.36 24.06 48.80
N VAL A 662 -37.49 24.07 50.13
CA VAL A 662 -37.33 22.92 51.03
C VAL A 662 -38.64 22.66 51.76
N SER A 663 -39.03 21.38 51.84
CA SER A 663 -39.87 20.80 52.91
C SER A 663 -39.48 19.31 53.00
N GLN A 664 -38.53 18.90 53.84
CA GLN A 664 -38.64 18.75 55.30
C GLN A 664 -39.69 17.71 55.71
N ASP A 665 -39.22 16.53 56.11
CA ASP A 665 -39.76 15.85 57.29
C ASP A 665 -38.59 15.26 58.11
N VAL A 666 -38.75 15.23 59.43
CA VAL A 666 -37.67 14.96 60.41
C VAL A 666 -38.23 14.12 61.55
N GLY A 667 -37.58 12.99 61.87
CA GLY A 667 -38.05 12.12 62.95
C GLY A 667 -37.14 10.94 63.30
N SER A 668 -36.00 11.25 63.92
CA SER A 668 -35.48 10.60 65.14
C SER A 668 -35.46 9.06 65.25
N GLU A 669 -34.26 8.52 65.07
CA GLU A 669 -33.49 7.76 66.09
C GLU A 669 -34.24 6.92 67.15
N GLU A 670 -33.91 5.62 67.20
CA GLU A 670 -33.57 4.99 68.49
C GLU A 670 -32.37 4.01 68.34
N THR A 671 -31.62 3.86 69.42
CA THR A 671 -30.19 3.50 69.47
C THR A 671 -29.92 2.00 69.65
N GLN A 672 -28.89 1.44 68.96
CA GLN A 672 -27.85 0.59 69.58
C GLN A 672 -26.63 0.33 68.67
N LYS A 673 -25.49 0.02 69.29
CA LYS A 673 -24.12 -0.01 68.75
C LYS A 673 -23.28 -0.99 69.60
N PRO A 674 -22.04 -1.34 69.21
CA PRO A 674 -21.61 -2.25 68.15
C PRO A 674 -21.01 -3.58 68.68
N ASP A 675 -20.73 -4.55 67.81
CA ASP A 675 -19.36 -5.05 67.52
C ASP A 675 -19.37 -6.37 66.68
N ASP A 676 -18.20 -6.69 66.12
CA ASP A 676 -17.83 -7.87 65.31
C ASP A 676 -18.52 -8.07 63.94
N VAL A 677 -17.90 -7.47 62.91
CA VAL A 677 -18.17 -7.81 61.49
C VAL A 677 -17.38 -9.06 61.11
N GLN A 678 -18.11 -10.16 60.96
CA GLN A 678 -17.65 -11.37 60.28
C GLN A 678 -18.33 -11.41 58.91
N GLU A 679 -17.60 -11.10 57.82
CA GLU A 679 -18.18 -11.08 56.47
C GLU A 679 -18.49 -12.50 55.97
N ASN A 680 -19.72 -12.97 56.23
CA ASN A 680 -20.37 -13.99 55.43
C ASN A 680 -21.90 -13.88 55.43
N SER A 681 -22.42 -13.03 54.57
CA SER A 681 -23.77 -13.09 54.02
C SER A 681 -23.75 -12.24 52.75
N GLY A 682 -24.04 -12.79 51.58
CA GLY A 682 -25.40 -13.22 51.28
C GLY A 682 -26.10 -12.03 50.66
N GLY A 683 -25.72 -11.72 49.42
CA GLY A 683 -26.37 -10.67 48.63
C GLY A 683 -27.84 -11.00 48.53
N VAL A 684 -28.69 -10.06 48.97
CA VAL A 684 -30.13 -10.17 48.84
C VAL A 684 -30.44 -10.24 47.35
N GLU A 685 -30.94 -11.39 46.89
CA GLU A 685 -31.68 -11.45 45.64
C GLU A 685 -32.89 -10.53 45.83
N GLU A 686 -32.84 -9.31 45.27
CA GLU A 686 -34.07 -8.59 45.00
C GLU A 686 -34.94 -9.51 44.14
N PRO A 687 -36.22 -9.73 44.52
CA PRO A 687 -37.10 -10.58 43.76
C PRO A 687 -37.36 -9.90 42.42
N ILE A 688 -36.62 -10.33 41.38
CA ILE A 688 -36.81 -9.91 40.00
C ILE A 688 -38.28 -10.14 39.65
N ASP A 689 -39.00 -9.06 39.38
CA ASP A 689 -40.41 -9.09 39.03
C ASP A 689 -40.58 -9.93 37.75
N PRO A 690 -41.21 -11.12 37.81
CA PRO A 690 -41.27 -12.06 36.70
C PRO A 690 -42.31 -11.65 35.63
N THR A 691 -42.75 -10.39 35.62
CA THR A 691 -43.81 -9.86 34.74
C THR A 691 -43.33 -8.86 33.68
N LEU A 692 -42.02 -8.60 33.58
CA LEU A 692 -41.44 -7.94 32.40
C LEU A 692 -41.48 -8.91 31.21
N GLU A 693 -42.59 -8.90 30.47
CA GLU A 693 -42.72 -9.62 29.19
C GLU A 693 -41.61 -9.18 28.23
N GLU A 694 -40.65 -10.08 27.94
CA GLU A 694 -39.56 -9.81 27.00
C GLU A 694 -40.15 -9.47 25.61
N PRO A 695 -40.02 -8.23 25.11
CA PRO A 695 -40.75 -7.81 23.91
C PRO A 695 -40.13 -8.33 22.61
N TRP A 696 -39.09 -9.17 22.69
CA TRP A 696 -38.34 -9.71 21.56
C TRP A 696 -38.39 -11.23 21.54
N MET A 697 -39.06 -11.78 20.52
CA MET A 697 -38.89 -13.18 20.13
C MET A 697 -37.63 -13.32 19.29
N VAL A 698 -36.74 -14.26 19.64
CA VAL A 698 -35.50 -14.51 18.90
C VAL A 698 -35.44 -15.95 18.41
N SER A 699 -34.90 -16.15 17.21
CA SER A 699 -34.59 -17.49 16.69
C SER A 699 -33.21 -17.51 16.04
N VAL A 700 -32.49 -18.61 16.18
CA VAL A 700 -31.16 -18.86 15.60
C VAL A 700 -31.27 -20.06 14.65
N ASN A 701 -30.94 -19.86 13.38
CA ASN A 701 -31.12 -20.85 12.31
C ASN A 701 -32.55 -21.43 12.26
N GLY A 702 -33.56 -20.60 12.58
CA GLY A 702 -34.98 -20.96 12.63
C GLY A 702 -35.44 -21.70 13.89
N ALA A 703 -34.55 -22.03 14.83
CA ALA A 703 -34.90 -22.61 16.12
C ALA A 703 -35.08 -21.50 17.18
N PRO A 704 -36.10 -21.54 18.05
CA PRO A 704 -36.30 -20.53 19.08
C PRO A 704 -35.10 -20.46 20.03
N ALA A 705 -34.71 -19.24 20.38
CA ALA A 705 -33.63 -18.95 21.32
C ALA A 705 -34.20 -18.23 22.56
N LYS A 706 -33.50 -18.34 23.69
CA LYS A 706 -33.87 -17.60 24.90
C LYS A 706 -33.04 -16.33 25.00
N LEU A 707 -33.66 -15.22 25.36
CA LEU A 707 -32.94 -14.11 25.97
C LEU A 707 -32.92 -14.32 27.48
N LYS A 708 -31.94 -13.68 28.12
CA LYS A 708 -31.82 -13.56 29.55
C LYS A 708 -31.20 -12.19 29.84
N TYR A 709 -31.90 -11.38 30.62
CA TYR A 709 -31.39 -10.09 31.06
C TYR A 709 -30.11 -10.25 31.89
N ILE A 710 -29.15 -9.35 31.70
CA ILE A 710 -27.93 -9.25 32.53
C ILE A 710 -28.00 -7.98 33.37
N ASP A 711 -27.84 -6.82 32.74
CA ASP A 711 -27.85 -5.49 33.37
C ASP A 711 -27.96 -4.37 32.33
N GLY A 712 -28.61 -3.26 32.69
CA GLY A 712 -28.78 -2.10 31.82
C GLY A 712 -29.44 -2.46 30.49
N ASP A 713 -28.70 -2.31 29.40
CA ASP A 713 -29.12 -2.68 28.04
C ASP A 713 -28.61 -4.06 27.58
N ARG A 714 -27.93 -4.84 28.43
CA ARG A 714 -27.24 -6.09 28.06
C ARG A 714 -28.07 -7.34 28.31
N TYR A 715 -28.06 -8.24 27.32
CA TYR A 715 -28.76 -9.52 27.35
C TYR A 715 -27.85 -10.65 26.86
N GLU A 716 -28.07 -11.84 27.42
CA GLU A 716 -27.47 -13.11 27.02
C GLU A 716 -28.43 -13.83 26.07
N LEU A 717 -28.06 -14.00 24.79
CA LEU A 717 -28.79 -14.83 23.84
C LEU A 717 -28.29 -16.28 23.93
N ILE A 718 -29.17 -17.20 24.32
CA ILE A 718 -28.85 -18.60 24.58
C ILE A 718 -29.54 -19.50 23.54
N SER A 719 -28.75 -20.24 22.78
CA SER A 719 -29.20 -21.25 21.81
C SER A 719 -28.07 -22.19 21.41
N GLU A 720 -28.30 -23.51 21.49
CA GLU A 720 -27.36 -24.57 21.04
C GLU A 720 -26.89 -24.41 19.58
N ARG A 721 -27.61 -23.63 18.75
CA ARG A 721 -27.25 -23.35 17.35
C ARG A 721 -26.19 -22.25 17.19
N LEU A 722 -25.78 -21.58 18.27
CA LEU A 722 -24.66 -20.63 18.26
C LEU A 722 -23.27 -21.31 18.27
N ALA A 723 -23.20 -22.63 18.12
CA ALA A 723 -21.94 -23.37 17.91
C ALA A 723 -21.52 -23.57 16.44
N MET A 724 -22.24 -22.95 15.49
CA MET A 724 -22.00 -23.11 14.04
C MET A 724 -21.09 -22.00 13.49
N ASN A 725 -20.31 -22.26 12.42
CA ASN A 725 -19.43 -21.24 11.82
C ASN A 725 -20.16 -19.99 11.29
N THR A 726 -21.38 -20.19 10.80
CA THR A 726 -22.29 -19.12 10.34
C THR A 726 -23.68 -19.38 10.91
N MET A 727 -24.33 -18.34 11.43
CA MET A 727 -25.67 -18.40 12.02
C MET A 727 -26.52 -17.23 11.53
N ASP A 728 -27.76 -17.52 11.16
CA ASP A 728 -28.78 -16.51 10.90
C ASP A 728 -29.64 -16.33 12.15
N ILE A 729 -29.58 -15.13 12.76
CA ILE A 729 -30.33 -14.77 13.96
C ILE A 729 -31.44 -13.81 13.55
N THR A 730 -32.69 -14.16 13.85
CA THR A 730 -33.86 -13.35 13.54
C THR A 730 -34.49 -12.85 14.83
N TRP A 731 -34.69 -11.53 14.92
CA TRP A 731 -35.31 -10.84 16.05
C TRP A 731 -36.67 -10.31 15.61
N ARG A 732 -37.71 -10.55 16.39
CA ARG A 732 -39.06 -10.02 16.15
C ARG A 732 -39.62 -9.35 17.39
N ARG A 733 -40.01 -8.09 17.26
CA ARG A 733 -40.79 -7.35 18.25
C ARG A 733 -42.11 -6.91 17.66
N VAL A 734 -43.17 -6.99 18.46
CA VAL A 734 -44.44 -6.31 18.21
C VAL A 734 -44.64 -5.31 19.33
N GLN A 735 -45.03 -4.08 18.98
CA GLN A 735 -45.32 -3.01 19.92
C GLN A 735 -46.70 -2.44 19.61
N ASP A 736 -47.63 -2.54 20.55
CA ASP A 736 -48.91 -1.84 20.43
C ASP A 736 -48.68 -0.33 20.58
N LEU A 737 -49.22 0.44 19.64
CA LEU A 737 -49.28 1.88 19.72
C LEU A 737 -50.55 2.27 20.50
N ASN A 738 -50.49 3.29 21.36
CA ASN A 738 -51.72 3.74 22.02
C ASN A 738 -52.63 4.44 21.01
N ALA A 739 -53.95 4.21 21.09
CA ALA A 739 -54.94 4.73 20.14
C ALA A 739 -55.07 6.28 20.06
N ALA A 740 -54.23 7.02 20.81
CA ALA A 740 -54.12 8.48 20.81
C ALA A 740 -52.91 9.00 19.99
N VAL A 741 -52.17 8.13 19.31
CA VAL A 741 -51.00 8.50 18.49
C VAL A 741 -51.47 9.16 17.19
N GLY A 742 -51.51 10.49 17.19
CA GLY A 742 -51.95 11.31 16.05
C GLY A 742 -50.87 11.61 15.00
N ASP A 743 -51.23 12.40 13.99
CA ASP A 743 -50.32 12.87 12.95
C ASP A 743 -49.10 13.62 13.54
N GLY A 744 -47.91 13.33 13.03
CA GLY A 744 -46.65 13.92 13.47
C GLY A 744 -46.02 13.28 14.70
N ALA A 745 -46.71 12.32 15.34
CA ALA A 745 -46.22 11.64 16.54
C ALA A 745 -44.90 10.89 16.28
N VAL A 746 -44.01 10.88 17.28
CA VAL A 746 -42.69 10.25 17.22
C VAL A 746 -42.66 9.02 18.12
N ILE A 747 -42.28 7.88 17.55
CA ILE A 747 -42.15 6.58 18.21
C ILE A 747 -40.66 6.24 18.32
N SER A 748 -40.24 5.75 19.48
CA SER A 748 -38.90 5.20 19.71
C SER A 748 -38.87 3.69 19.47
N VAL A 749 -38.05 3.23 18.53
CA VAL A 749 -37.88 1.81 18.19
C VAL A 749 -36.43 1.38 18.47
N PRO A 750 -36.13 0.67 19.56
CA PRO A 750 -34.80 0.13 19.75
C PRO A 750 -34.51 -0.97 18.74
N LEU A 751 -33.25 -1.10 18.35
CA LEU A 751 -32.75 -2.20 17.55
C LEU A 751 -31.72 -2.97 18.39
N PRO A 752 -31.68 -4.31 18.31
CA PRO A 752 -30.59 -5.07 18.91
C PRO A 752 -29.26 -4.69 18.24
N SER A 753 -28.18 -4.80 19.01
CA SER A 753 -26.81 -4.61 18.57
C SER A 753 -25.89 -5.65 19.25
N PRO A 754 -24.74 -6.00 18.68
CA PRO A 754 -23.82 -6.95 19.30
C PRO A 754 -23.13 -6.34 20.53
N GLY A 755 -23.04 -7.11 21.63
CA GLY A 755 -22.44 -6.66 22.90
C GLY A 755 -20.96 -7.03 23.08
N ILE A 756 -20.34 -7.67 22.09
CA ILE A 756 -18.91 -8.03 22.10
C ILE A 756 -18.06 -6.85 21.60
N LEU A 757 -16.83 -6.73 22.09
CA LEU A 757 -15.90 -5.65 21.74
C LEU A 757 -15.24 -5.78 20.35
N ASP A 758 -15.10 -6.99 19.80
CA ASP A 758 -14.37 -7.24 18.54
C ASP A 758 -15.33 -7.75 17.44
N VAL A 759 -16.03 -6.80 16.80
CA VAL A 759 -17.08 -7.05 15.79
C VAL A 759 -16.75 -6.35 14.47
N THR A 760 -16.71 -7.12 13.37
CA THR A 760 -16.56 -6.57 12.01
C THR A 760 -17.90 -6.51 11.28
N ILE A 761 -18.45 -5.30 11.13
CA ILE A 761 -19.69 -5.08 10.37
C ILE A 761 -19.42 -5.21 8.86
N ARG A 762 -20.19 -6.03 8.15
CA ARG A 762 -20.12 -6.17 6.68
C ARG A 762 -21.13 -5.25 6.01
N GLY A 763 -20.66 -4.07 5.58
CA GLY A 763 -21.48 -3.07 4.89
C GLY A 763 -22.30 -2.21 5.85
N SER A 764 -23.29 -1.49 5.32
CA SER A 764 -24.24 -0.70 6.12
C SER A 764 -25.47 -1.53 6.49
N MET A 765 -25.96 -1.38 7.72
CA MET A 765 -27.25 -1.94 8.13
C MET A 765 -28.39 -1.20 7.43
N GLY A 766 -29.10 -1.89 6.54
CA GLY A 766 -30.27 -1.34 5.85
C GLY A 766 -31.54 -1.49 6.69
N VAL A 767 -32.17 -0.37 7.05
CA VAL A 767 -33.47 -0.33 7.73
C VAL A 767 -34.54 0.15 6.76
N THR A 768 -35.55 -0.69 6.50
CA THR A 768 -36.70 -0.34 5.64
C THR A 768 -37.92 -0.01 6.50
N LEU A 769 -38.50 1.16 6.31
CA LEU A 769 -39.70 1.62 7.02
C LEU A 769 -40.93 1.47 6.12
N ARG A 770 -42.01 0.88 6.66
CA ARG A 770 -43.28 0.68 5.97
C ARG A 770 -44.42 1.23 6.81
N GLY A 771 -45.20 2.13 6.20
CA GLY A 771 -46.47 2.60 6.76
C GLY A 771 -47.63 1.69 6.37
N ASP A 772 -48.82 1.97 6.91
CA ASP A 772 -50.04 1.20 6.66
C ASP A 772 -50.92 1.89 5.58
N GLN A 773 -52.25 1.80 5.66
CA GLN A 773 -53.17 2.50 4.76
C GLN A 773 -53.43 3.97 5.16
N GLY A 774 -53.29 4.34 6.44
CA GLY A 774 -53.59 5.67 6.95
C GLY A 774 -52.35 6.53 7.20
N PHE A 775 -51.19 5.92 7.47
CA PHE A 775 -49.98 6.61 7.89
C PHE A 775 -48.74 6.13 7.14
N ASP A 776 -47.85 7.06 6.82
CA ASP A 776 -46.49 6.79 6.40
C ASP A 776 -45.53 6.82 7.59
N LEU A 777 -44.69 5.79 7.68
CA LEU A 777 -43.61 5.70 8.66
C LEU A 777 -42.30 6.24 8.05
N VAL A 778 -41.72 7.26 8.65
CA VAL A 778 -40.46 7.88 8.19
C VAL A 778 -39.51 8.15 9.36
N SER A 779 -38.22 8.34 9.10
CA SER A 779 -37.30 8.82 10.15
C SER A 779 -37.68 10.23 10.61
N ALA A 780 -37.72 10.44 11.93
CA ALA A 780 -37.91 11.76 12.53
C ALA A 780 -36.66 12.64 12.38
N ASP A 781 -35.48 12.03 12.46
CA ASP A 781 -34.18 12.73 12.51
C ASP A 781 -33.56 12.93 11.11
N ARG A 782 -33.86 12.05 10.12
CA ARG A 782 -33.28 12.11 8.77
C ARG A 782 -34.33 12.34 7.67
N GLN A 783 -34.53 13.61 7.30
CA GLN A 783 -35.25 14.11 6.10
C GLN A 783 -36.45 13.27 5.61
N ARG A 784 -37.30 12.77 6.51
CA ARG A 784 -38.47 11.92 6.18
C ARG A 784 -38.13 10.70 5.29
N GLN A 785 -36.95 10.12 5.42
CA GLN A 785 -36.54 8.96 4.64
C GLN A 785 -37.31 7.69 5.07
N LYS A 786 -37.75 6.87 4.09
CA LYS A 786 -38.38 5.54 4.30
C LYS A 786 -37.37 4.38 4.27
N ARG A 787 -36.11 4.64 3.90
CA ARG A 787 -35.00 3.69 4.01
C ARG A 787 -33.83 4.41 4.66
N LEU A 788 -33.20 3.77 5.64
CA LEU A 788 -32.04 4.29 6.35
C LEU A 788 -30.91 3.28 6.17
N ASP A 789 -29.83 3.68 5.52
CA ASP A 789 -28.60 2.90 5.50
C ASP A 789 -27.70 3.43 6.64
N LEU A 790 -27.44 2.58 7.63
CA LEU A 790 -26.72 2.92 8.87
C LEU A 790 -25.32 2.29 8.84
N VAL A 791 -24.28 3.13 8.91
CA VAL A 791 -22.87 2.67 8.86
C VAL A 791 -22.46 1.95 10.15
N THR A 792 -23.13 2.25 11.27
CA THR A 792 -22.93 1.65 12.59
C THR A 792 -24.28 1.29 13.22
N PHE A 793 -24.29 0.34 14.16
CA PHE A 793 -25.48 0.07 14.96
C PHE A 793 -25.82 1.29 15.83
N PRO A 794 -27.09 1.74 15.86
CA PRO A 794 -27.50 2.85 16.69
C PRO A 794 -27.46 2.42 18.17
N ARG A 795 -26.88 3.27 19.03
CA ARG A 795 -26.88 3.05 20.49
C ARG A 795 -28.19 3.46 21.14
N ASP A 796 -28.89 4.41 20.53
CA ASP A 796 -30.17 4.93 20.98
C ASP A 796 -31.32 4.38 20.12
N PRO A 797 -32.55 4.28 20.65
CA PRO A 797 -33.73 3.91 19.86
C PRO A 797 -33.93 4.81 18.63
N LEU A 798 -34.23 4.21 17.48
CA LEU A 798 -34.56 4.95 16.26
C LEU A 798 -35.86 5.74 16.46
N ARG A 799 -35.81 7.05 16.21
CA ARG A 799 -36.97 7.92 16.31
C ARG A 799 -37.68 7.97 14.96
N LEU A 800 -38.88 7.39 14.90
CA LEU A 800 -39.70 7.31 13.71
C LEU A 800 -40.91 8.24 13.86
N ARG A 801 -41.20 9.05 12.84
CA ARG A 801 -42.38 9.90 12.80
C ARG A 801 -43.47 9.23 11.97
N LEU A 802 -44.65 9.12 12.56
CA LEU A 802 -45.89 8.88 11.82
C LEU A 802 -46.28 10.17 11.12
N LEU A 803 -46.50 10.09 9.82
CA LEU A 803 -47.14 11.15 9.05
C LEU A 803 -48.47 10.61 8.56
N SER A 804 -49.56 11.32 8.83
CA SER A 804 -50.84 10.99 8.19
C SER A 804 -50.62 11.03 6.68
N ARG A 805 -51.20 10.06 5.97
CA ARG A 805 -51.51 10.28 4.56
C ARG A 805 -52.64 11.27 4.51
N LEU A 806 -52.27 12.55 4.64
CA LEU A 806 -53.12 13.70 4.43
C LEU A 806 -53.98 13.40 3.22
N THR A 807 -55.31 13.40 3.41
CA THR A 807 -56.29 13.17 2.35
C THR A 807 -56.32 14.36 1.39
N SER A 808 -55.22 14.56 0.64
CA SER A 808 -55.35 15.03 -0.73
C SER A 808 -56.27 14.03 -1.40
N GLN A 809 -57.35 14.52 -1.99
CA GLN A 809 -58.35 13.70 -2.65
C GLN A 809 -57.66 12.76 -3.66
N GLU A 810 -57.86 11.46 -3.37
CA GLU A 810 -57.38 10.27 -4.05
C GLU A 810 -55.85 10.04 -4.13
N GLU A 811 -55.46 8.80 -3.78
CA GLU A 811 -54.09 8.31 -3.71
C GLU A 811 -53.63 7.84 -5.10
N LEU A 812 -53.14 8.78 -5.91
CA LEU A 812 -52.60 8.50 -7.23
C LEU A 812 -51.33 7.62 -7.15
N THR A 813 -51.47 6.33 -7.46
CA THR A 813 -50.34 5.40 -7.54
C THR A 813 -49.86 5.24 -8.99
N VAL A 814 -48.54 5.25 -9.22
CA VAL A 814 -47.96 5.10 -10.57
C VAL A 814 -47.24 3.76 -10.69
N GLN A 815 -47.91 2.78 -11.31
CA GLN A 815 -47.45 1.39 -11.38
C GLN A 815 -46.20 1.23 -12.25
N LYS A 816 -46.19 1.87 -13.43
CA LYS A 816 -45.11 1.82 -14.42
C LYS A 816 -45.09 3.10 -15.24
N THR A 817 -43.89 3.56 -15.60
CA THR A 817 -43.72 4.73 -16.47
C THR A 817 -42.67 4.51 -17.56
N VAL A 818 -43.03 4.91 -18.78
CA VAL A 818 -42.10 5.07 -19.90
C VAL A 818 -41.94 6.57 -20.19
N LEU A 819 -40.74 7.08 -20.01
CA LEU A 819 -40.33 8.42 -20.45
C LEU A 819 -39.64 8.28 -21.81
N ARG A 820 -40.07 9.02 -22.81
CA ARG A 820 -39.37 9.14 -24.10
C ARG A 820 -38.88 10.57 -24.30
N THR A 821 -37.59 10.74 -24.58
CA THR A 821 -36.98 12.03 -24.92
C THR A 821 -36.49 11.98 -26.36
N VAL A 822 -37.10 12.81 -27.23
CA VAL A 822 -36.62 13.07 -28.58
C VAL A 822 -35.82 14.38 -28.58
N VAL A 823 -34.56 14.29 -28.98
CA VAL A 823 -33.64 15.43 -29.00
C VAL A 823 -33.56 15.99 -30.43
N GLY A 824 -34.27 17.10 -30.68
CA GLY A 824 -34.11 17.90 -31.90
C GLY A 824 -33.11 19.04 -31.71
N ARG A 825 -32.78 19.76 -32.79
CA ARG A 825 -31.83 20.90 -32.74
C ARG A 825 -32.40 22.13 -32.03
N ASN A 826 -33.68 22.45 -32.26
CA ASN A 826 -34.33 23.65 -31.72
C ASN A 826 -35.57 23.31 -30.86
N LEU A 827 -36.02 22.06 -30.93
CA LEU A 827 -37.23 21.57 -30.27
C LEU A 827 -36.90 20.26 -29.58
N ARG A 828 -37.25 20.16 -28.30
CA ARG A 828 -37.16 18.94 -27.52
C ARG A 828 -38.55 18.43 -27.22
N HIS A 829 -38.83 17.18 -27.59
CA HIS A 829 -40.11 16.54 -27.34
C HIS A 829 -39.92 15.48 -26.25
N GLU A 830 -40.60 15.66 -25.12
CA GLU A 830 -40.66 14.67 -24.04
C GLU A 830 -42.07 14.10 -24.00
N SER A 831 -42.20 12.78 -23.89
CA SER A 831 -43.50 12.13 -23.69
C SER A 831 -43.43 11.15 -22.53
N VAL A 832 -44.44 11.21 -21.67
CA VAL A 832 -44.59 10.40 -20.46
C VAL A 832 -45.81 9.53 -20.64
N TYR A 833 -45.60 8.22 -20.63
CA TYR A 833 -46.66 7.22 -20.65
C TYR A 833 -46.66 6.53 -19.28
N ALA A 834 -47.68 6.78 -18.47
CA ALA A 834 -47.78 6.28 -17.11
C ALA A 834 -49.08 5.50 -16.92
N LYS A 835 -48.98 4.27 -16.40
CA LYS A 835 -50.14 3.51 -15.93
C LYS A 835 -50.37 3.88 -14.47
N VAL A 836 -51.49 4.56 -14.21
CA VAL A 836 -51.82 5.16 -12.91
C VAL A 836 -53.13 4.63 -12.37
N GLN A 837 -53.26 4.51 -11.06
CA GLN A 837 -54.48 4.02 -10.41
C GLN A 837 -54.85 4.95 -9.25
N GLY A 838 -56.12 5.36 -9.19
CA GLY A 838 -56.61 6.44 -8.32
C GLY A 838 -56.72 7.79 -9.04
N GLY A 839 -57.67 8.64 -8.60
CA GLY A 839 -57.85 10.01 -9.09
C GLY A 839 -57.00 11.04 -8.31
N GLY A 840 -57.26 12.34 -8.36
CA GLY A 840 -58.02 13.09 -9.37
C GLY A 840 -57.16 14.07 -10.19
N ARG A 841 -55.85 14.13 -9.95
CA ARG A 841 -54.90 15.00 -10.67
C ARG A 841 -53.52 14.36 -10.85
N PHE A 842 -53.04 14.26 -12.08
CA PHE A 842 -51.68 13.88 -12.43
C PHE A 842 -50.83 15.15 -12.59
N GLN A 843 -49.77 15.30 -11.79
CA GLN A 843 -48.91 16.49 -11.78
C GLN A 843 -47.48 16.17 -12.23
N VAL A 844 -46.94 16.97 -13.16
CA VAL A 844 -45.57 16.84 -13.69
C VAL A 844 -44.88 18.19 -13.67
N GLY A 845 -43.72 18.28 -13.02
CA GLY A 845 -42.93 19.51 -12.98
C GLY A 845 -42.20 19.79 -14.29
N LEU A 846 -42.20 21.06 -14.70
CA LEU A 846 -41.37 21.65 -15.76
C LEU A 846 -40.13 22.33 -15.15
N PRO A 847 -39.06 22.51 -15.93
CA PRO A 847 -37.93 23.34 -15.49
C PRO A 847 -38.29 24.84 -15.63
N SER A 848 -37.71 25.67 -14.77
CA SER A 848 -38.04 27.11 -14.67
C SER A 848 -37.60 27.95 -15.88
N ASP A 849 -36.81 27.38 -16.79
CA ASP A 849 -36.37 27.99 -18.05
C ASP A 849 -37.30 27.70 -19.24
N ALA A 850 -38.36 26.90 -19.05
CA ALA A 850 -39.28 26.48 -20.11
C ALA A 850 -40.33 27.56 -20.42
N VAL A 851 -39.96 28.55 -21.26
CA VAL A 851 -40.84 29.64 -21.69
C VAL A 851 -41.88 29.15 -22.71
N ASP A 852 -41.43 28.66 -23.87
CA ASP A 852 -42.31 28.17 -24.94
C ASP A 852 -42.50 26.64 -24.82
N VAL A 853 -43.72 26.26 -24.41
CA VAL A 853 -44.11 24.88 -24.08
C VAL A 853 -45.49 24.59 -24.67
N SER A 854 -45.53 23.70 -25.65
CA SER A 854 -46.78 23.11 -26.16
C SER A 854 -47.02 21.76 -25.49
N VAL A 855 -48.27 21.47 -25.13
CA VAL A 855 -48.64 20.26 -24.37
C VAL A 855 -49.89 19.63 -24.94
N GLN A 856 -49.88 18.30 -25.05
CA GLN A 856 -51.06 17.49 -25.31
C GLN A 856 -51.12 16.36 -24.28
N ALA A 857 -52.28 16.16 -23.65
CA ALA A 857 -52.53 14.98 -22.82
C ALA A 857 -53.66 14.14 -23.41
N LEU A 858 -53.50 12.82 -23.35
CA LEU A 858 -54.57 11.85 -23.52
C LEU A 858 -54.67 10.99 -22.27
N ILE A 859 -55.89 10.64 -21.90
CA ILE A 859 -56.18 9.67 -20.83
C ILE A 859 -57.04 8.59 -21.47
N ASP A 860 -56.58 7.34 -21.43
CA ASP A 860 -57.23 6.18 -22.07
C ASP A 860 -57.52 6.38 -23.58
N GLY A 861 -56.70 7.21 -24.24
CA GLY A 861 -56.83 7.57 -25.65
C GLY A 861 -57.72 8.79 -25.93
N GLU A 862 -58.45 9.32 -24.95
CA GLU A 862 -59.23 10.55 -25.09
C GLU A 862 -58.41 11.80 -24.78
N LYS A 863 -58.49 12.84 -25.61
CA LYS A 863 -57.80 14.11 -25.35
C LYS A 863 -58.37 14.83 -24.14
N ARG A 864 -57.50 15.24 -23.20
CA ARG A 864 -57.86 15.99 -21.99
C ARG A 864 -57.12 17.33 -21.93
N THR A 865 -57.73 18.31 -21.27
CA THR A 865 -57.13 19.65 -21.11
C THR A 865 -56.08 19.63 -20.00
N VAL A 866 -54.92 20.23 -20.29
CA VAL A 866 -53.83 20.37 -19.32
C VAL A 866 -53.83 21.79 -18.78
N ARG A 867 -53.76 21.94 -17.46
CA ARG A 867 -53.55 23.24 -16.80
C ARG A 867 -52.06 23.41 -16.50
N ARG A 868 -51.51 24.59 -16.77
CA ARG A 868 -50.15 24.95 -16.34
C ARG A 868 -50.26 25.82 -15.09
N GLU A 869 -49.77 25.30 -13.97
CA GLU A 869 -49.71 25.97 -12.68
C GLU A 869 -48.23 26.28 -12.40
N GLU A 870 -47.80 27.52 -12.70
CA GLU A 870 -46.40 27.96 -12.67
C GLU A 870 -45.47 27.04 -13.49
N ASN A 871 -44.63 26.27 -12.78
CA ASN A 871 -43.70 25.28 -13.31
C ASN A 871 -44.23 23.84 -13.17
N THR A 872 -45.55 23.64 -13.17
CA THR A 872 -46.19 22.32 -13.08
C THR A 872 -47.28 22.19 -14.15
N LEU A 873 -47.34 21.03 -14.80
CA LEU A 873 -48.43 20.60 -15.67
C LEU A 873 -49.37 19.71 -14.86
N VAL A 874 -50.65 20.05 -14.85
CA VAL A 874 -51.70 19.35 -14.12
C VAL A 874 -52.73 18.82 -15.12
N VAL A 875 -52.86 17.50 -15.17
CA VAL A 875 -53.88 16.78 -15.96
C VAL A 875 -54.93 16.26 -14.99
N LEU A 876 -56.21 16.56 -15.24
CA LEU A 876 -57.31 16.04 -14.41
C LEU A 876 -57.64 14.60 -14.82
N LEU A 877 -57.63 13.69 -13.85
CA LEU A 877 -57.99 12.28 -14.03
C LEU A 877 -59.50 12.08 -13.76
N PRO A 878 -60.12 11.02 -14.31
CA PRO A 878 -61.41 10.53 -13.83
C PRO A 878 -61.32 10.14 -12.34
N ASN A 879 -62.45 10.23 -11.65
CA ASN A 879 -62.56 10.02 -10.20
C ASN A 879 -63.34 8.74 -9.87
N ASP A 880 -63.10 7.68 -10.63
CA ASP A 880 -63.70 6.34 -10.48
C ASP A 880 -62.83 5.39 -9.63
N GLY A 881 -61.55 5.71 -9.44
CA GLY A 881 -60.59 4.87 -8.72
C GLY A 881 -60.04 3.70 -9.55
N GLU A 882 -60.37 3.64 -10.84
CA GLU A 882 -59.87 2.62 -11.76
C GLU A 882 -58.41 2.90 -12.18
N THR A 883 -57.92 2.12 -13.13
CA THR A 883 -56.55 2.26 -13.66
C THR A 883 -56.58 2.93 -15.03
N HIS A 884 -56.01 4.12 -15.11
CA HIS A 884 -55.92 4.91 -16.34
C HIS A 884 -54.51 4.87 -16.95
N VAL A 885 -54.45 5.06 -18.27
CA VAL A 885 -53.21 5.28 -19.00
C VAL A 885 -53.10 6.75 -19.37
N VAL A 886 -52.13 7.44 -18.76
CA VAL A 886 -51.80 8.85 -19.06
C VAL A 886 -50.72 8.89 -20.13
N ASP A 887 -51.03 9.52 -21.27
CA ASP A 887 -50.07 9.91 -22.31
C ASP A 887 -49.95 11.44 -22.30
N LEU A 888 -48.84 11.95 -21.77
CA LEU A 888 -48.52 13.38 -21.72
C LEU A 888 -47.36 13.68 -22.65
N GLN A 889 -47.63 14.40 -23.75
CA GLN A 889 -46.64 14.89 -24.71
C GLN A 889 -46.36 16.38 -24.48
N VAL A 890 -45.08 16.74 -24.43
CA VAL A 890 -44.59 18.08 -24.13
C VAL A 890 -43.51 18.45 -25.13
N TRP A 891 -43.75 19.49 -25.92
CA TRP A 891 -42.77 20.08 -26.83
C TRP A 891 -42.25 21.37 -26.23
N ILE A 892 -40.94 21.44 -25.98
CA ILE A 892 -40.25 22.57 -25.37
C ILE A 892 -39.27 23.13 -26.39
N ALA A 893 -39.36 24.44 -26.67
CA ALA A 893 -38.35 25.11 -27.48
C ALA A 893 -37.02 25.14 -26.71
N ARG A 894 -36.00 24.44 -27.21
CA ARG A 894 -34.68 24.36 -26.58
C ARG A 894 -33.62 24.08 -27.63
N GLU A 895 -32.67 25.00 -27.75
CA GLU A 895 -31.51 24.80 -28.60
C GLU A 895 -30.60 23.72 -28.00
N THR A 896 -30.28 22.72 -28.82
CA THR A 896 -29.34 21.64 -28.49
C THR A 896 -28.13 21.75 -29.41
N PRO A 897 -26.90 21.95 -28.90
CA PRO A 897 -25.73 22.13 -29.74
C PRO A 897 -25.47 20.92 -30.64
N ALA A 898 -25.19 21.17 -31.92
CA ALA A 898 -25.00 20.11 -32.93
C ALA A 898 -23.69 19.31 -32.77
N SER A 899 -22.78 19.74 -31.89
CA SER A 899 -21.46 19.11 -31.68
C SER A 899 -21.46 18.14 -30.50
N PHE A 900 -21.86 18.63 -29.33
CA PHE A 900 -21.84 17.95 -28.05
C PHE A 900 -23.02 18.45 -27.21
N SER A 901 -23.80 17.53 -26.63
CA SER A 901 -24.94 17.90 -25.79
C SER A 901 -25.09 16.97 -24.60
N ASN A 902 -25.32 17.56 -23.43
CA ASN A 902 -25.68 16.86 -22.20
C ASN A 902 -27.21 16.88 -22.08
N ILE A 903 -27.82 15.69 -21.96
CA ILE A 903 -29.27 15.51 -21.98
C ILE A 903 -29.69 14.84 -20.67
N LYS A 904 -30.45 15.57 -19.85
CA LYS A 904 -31.17 15.11 -18.65
C LYS A 904 -32.66 15.31 -18.83
N PRO A 905 -33.57 14.43 -18.35
CA PRO A 905 -35.02 14.65 -18.39
C PRO A 905 -35.41 16.06 -17.93
N LEU A 906 -36.31 16.72 -18.67
CA LEU A 906 -36.83 18.02 -18.30
C LEU A 906 -38.07 17.88 -17.42
N LEU A 907 -38.90 16.86 -17.68
CA LEU A 907 -40.08 16.55 -16.90
C LEU A 907 -39.72 15.88 -15.56
N ARG A 908 -40.18 16.49 -14.46
CA ARG A 908 -40.11 15.95 -13.10
C ARG A 908 -41.39 15.18 -12.81
N LEU A 909 -41.31 13.85 -12.80
CA LEU A 909 -42.45 13.00 -12.46
C LEU A 909 -42.84 13.15 -10.98
N PRO A 910 -44.10 12.83 -10.60
CA PRO A 910 -44.54 12.88 -9.20
C PRO A 910 -43.77 11.89 -8.31
N PHE A 911 -43.81 12.13 -7.01
CA PHE A 911 -43.21 11.21 -6.03
C PHE A 911 -43.98 9.87 -6.02
N GLY A 912 -43.27 8.76 -5.81
CA GLY A 912 -43.87 7.41 -5.78
C GLY A 912 -43.84 6.65 -7.12
N VAL A 913 -43.24 7.21 -8.18
CA VAL A 913 -42.99 6.45 -9.41
C VAL A 913 -41.95 5.35 -9.17
N GLY A 914 -42.29 4.12 -9.56
CA GLY A 914 -41.41 2.96 -9.47
C GLY A 914 -40.36 2.89 -10.57
N ARG A 915 -40.28 1.76 -11.28
CA ARG A 915 -39.30 1.57 -12.36
C ARG A 915 -39.66 2.43 -13.58
N VAL A 916 -38.78 3.38 -13.92
CA VAL A 916 -38.88 4.21 -15.12
C VAL A 916 -38.04 3.61 -16.25
N TYR A 917 -38.66 3.45 -17.41
CA TYR A 917 -37.98 3.13 -18.68
C TYR A 917 -37.75 4.45 -19.44
N TRP A 918 -36.50 4.82 -19.66
CA TRP A 918 -36.14 6.04 -20.39
C TRP A 918 -35.60 5.72 -21.77
N GLN A 919 -36.41 6.01 -22.79
CA GLN A 919 -36.02 5.88 -24.19
C GLN A 919 -35.55 7.22 -24.73
N ILE A 920 -34.37 7.24 -25.35
CA ILE A 920 -33.77 8.43 -25.94
C ILE A 920 -33.68 8.23 -27.45
N VAL A 921 -34.25 9.16 -28.20
CA VAL A 921 -34.12 9.25 -29.66
C VAL A 921 -33.16 10.40 -29.95
N ALA A 922 -31.90 10.05 -30.19
CA ALA A 922 -30.87 10.98 -30.62
C ALA A 922 -31.01 11.26 -32.13
N PRO A 923 -30.53 12.43 -32.62
CA PRO A 923 -30.42 12.71 -34.05
C PRO A 923 -29.72 11.60 -34.83
N SER A 924 -30.01 11.46 -36.13
CA SER A 924 -29.41 10.41 -36.98
C SER A 924 -27.89 10.52 -37.12
N ASP A 925 -27.33 11.72 -36.93
CA ASP A 925 -25.92 12.05 -36.84
C ASP A 925 -25.37 12.02 -35.39
N GLY A 926 -26.22 11.94 -34.36
CA GLY A 926 -25.85 11.91 -32.95
C GLY A 926 -25.74 10.50 -32.36
N HIS A 927 -24.69 10.25 -31.59
CA HIS A 927 -24.49 8.99 -30.86
C HIS A 927 -24.25 9.26 -29.38
N VAL A 928 -24.82 8.42 -28.50
CA VAL A 928 -24.53 8.49 -27.06
C VAL A 928 -23.12 7.97 -26.81
N LEU A 929 -22.27 8.81 -26.24
CA LEU A 929 -20.88 8.49 -25.89
C LEU A 929 -20.76 7.99 -24.45
N TRP A 930 -21.57 8.56 -23.55
CA TRP A 930 -21.56 8.26 -22.12
C TRP A 930 -22.98 8.36 -21.54
N ALA A 931 -23.23 7.59 -20.48
CA ALA A 931 -24.45 7.59 -19.70
C ALA A 931 -24.11 7.29 -18.23
N SER A 932 -24.80 7.99 -17.31
CA SER A 932 -24.61 7.88 -15.87
C SER A 932 -24.44 6.42 -15.38
N PRO A 933 -23.49 6.11 -14.49
CA PRO A 933 -23.26 4.76 -13.99
C PRO A 933 -24.48 4.15 -13.28
N THR A 934 -25.34 4.99 -12.69
CA THR A 934 -26.57 4.54 -11.99
C THR A 934 -27.68 4.09 -12.94
N LEU A 935 -27.55 4.32 -14.26
CA LEU A 935 -28.51 3.89 -15.26
C LEU A 935 -28.29 2.44 -15.67
N GLY A 936 -29.27 1.59 -15.38
CA GLY A 936 -29.40 0.27 -15.99
C GLY A 936 -29.55 0.40 -17.50
N ARG A 937 -28.74 -0.32 -18.27
CA ARG A 937 -28.76 -0.31 -19.74
C ARG A 937 -29.63 -1.46 -20.24
N SER A 938 -30.82 -1.18 -20.76
CA SER A 938 -31.74 -2.20 -21.26
C SER A 938 -31.56 -2.40 -22.77
N MET A 939 -30.34 -2.80 -23.15
CA MET A 939 -29.92 -2.92 -24.54
C MET A 939 -28.98 -4.12 -24.70
N SER A 940 -29.01 -4.74 -25.88
CA SER A 940 -28.09 -5.83 -26.25
C SER A 940 -27.10 -5.38 -27.32
N TRP A 941 -25.86 -5.87 -27.27
CA TRP A 941 -24.92 -5.70 -28.37
C TRP A 941 -25.36 -6.53 -29.57
N ARG A 942 -25.40 -5.90 -30.75
CA ARG A 942 -25.69 -6.54 -32.03
C ARG A 942 -24.59 -6.21 -33.02
N PHE A 943 -24.11 -7.24 -33.69
CA PHE A 943 -23.13 -7.13 -34.75
C PHE A 943 -23.84 -7.28 -36.11
N ASP A 944 -23.66 -6.32 -36.99
CA ASP A 944 -24.20 -6.30 -38.35
C ASP A 944 -23.10 -5.95 -39.34
N ARG A 945 -22.58 -6.97 -40.05
CA ARG A 945 -21.48 -6.93 -41.02
C ARG A 945 -20.14 -6.43 -40.47
N TRP A 946 -20.02 -5.12 -40.26
CA TRP A 946 -18.86 -4.41 -39.72
C TRP A 946 -19.25 -3.43 -38.60
N LYS A 947 -20.54 -3.31 -38.30
CA LYS A 947 -21.11 -2.37 -37.34
C LYS A 947 -21.42 -3.11 -36.04
N LEU A 948 -20.77 -2.71 -34.95
CA LEU A 948 -21.14 -3.13 -33.60
C LEU A 948 -21.93 -2.00 -32.96
N TYR A 949 -23.19 -2.26 -32.61
CA TYR A 949 -24.09 -1.26 -32.03
C TYR A 949 -24.98 -1.89 -30.96
N ARG A 950 -25.57 -1.05 -30.11
CA ARG A 950 -26.58 -1.50 -29.15
C ARG A 950 -27.97 -1.38 -29.75
N GLN A 951 -28.75 -2.45 -29.64
CA GLN A 951 -30.18 -2.46 -29.94
C GLN A 951 -30.96 -2.48 -28.61
N PRO A 952 -31.95 -1.59 -28.42
CA PRO A 952 -32.88 -1.66 -27.30
C PRO A 952 -33.48 -3.07 -27.13
N SER A 953 -33.64 -3.50 -25.88
CA SER A 953 -34.24 -4.82 -25.57
C SER A 953 -35.74 -4.88 -25.86
N HIS A 954 -36.40 -3.71 -25.83
CA HIS A 954 -37.82 -3.52 -26.16
C HIS A 954 -37.91 -2.50 -27.29
N ASP A 955 -38.64 -2.82 -28.35
CA ASP A 955 -38.95 -1.86 -29.41
C ASP A 955 -40.15 -0.96 -29.03
N ASP A 956 -40.46 0.05 -29.85
CA ASP A 956 -41.47 1.07 -29.53
C ASP A 956 -42.84 0.49 -29.16
N VAL A 957 -43.26 -0.58 -29.83
CA VAL A 957 -44.54 -1.27 -29.58
C VAL A 957 -44.51 -1.98 -28.23
N GLN A 958 -43.42 -2.70 -27.94
CA GLN A 958 -43.24 -3.45 -26.69
C GLN A 958 -43.13 -2.53 -25.48
N LEU A 959 -42.49 -1.36 -25.62
CA LEU A 959 -42.45 -0.35 -24.57
C LEU A 959 -43.85 0.21 -24.24
N MET A 960 -44.72 0.38 -25.23
CA MET A 960 -46.07 0.89 -25.01
C MET A 960 -46.99 -0.18 -24.41
N GLN A 961 -46.82 -1.45 -24.81
CA GLN A 961 -47.46 -2.61 -24.18
C GLN A 961 -47.12 -2.76 -22.69
N LEU A 962 -45.99 -2.25 -22.19
CA LEU A 962 -45.68 -2.29 -20.76
C LEU A 962 -46.61 -1.42 -19.91
N VAL A 963 -47.21 -0.38 -20.51
CA VAL A 963 -48.05 0.65 -19.87
C VAL A 963 -49.45 0.75 -20.50
N ASP A 964 -49.83 -0.24 -21.32
CA ASP A 964 -51.10 -0.32 -22.06
C ASP A 964 -51.42 0.92 -22.94
N ALA A 965 -50.39 1.64 -23.39
CA ALA A 965 -50.52 2.84 -24.21
C ALA A 965 -50.58 2.52 -25.71
N THR A 966 -51.19 3.44 -26.49
CA THR A 966 -51.16 3.36 -27.96
C THR A 966 -49.82 3.88 -28.49
N SER A 967 -49.18 3.14 -29.42
CA SER A 967 -47.88 3.54 -29.95
C SER A 967 -47.96 4.69 -30.94
N ILE A 968 -47.41 5.84 -30.58
CA ILE A 968 -47.18 6.97 -31.48
C ILE A 968 -45.84 6.79 -32.21
N SER A 969 -45.84 7.00 -33.53
CA SER A 969 -44.64 6.90 -34.36
C SER A 969 -43.63 8.00 -33.99
N MET A 970 -42.51 7.61 -33.40
CA MET A 970 -41.39 8.52 -33.14
C MET A 970 -40.61 8.85 -34.43
N PRO A 971 -39.99 10.03 -34.53
CA PRO A 971 -39.18 10.40 -35.69
C PRO A 971 -37.94 9.49 -35.84
N PRO A 972 -37.36 9.39 -37.05
CA PRO A 972 -36.18 8.57 -37.30
C PRO A 972 -34.96 9.13 -36.56
N GLY A 973 -34.24 8.25 -35.85
CA GLY A 973 -33.07 8.63 -35.04
C GLY A 973 -32.41 7.40 -34.40
N ASN A 974 -31.27 7.62 -33.74
CA ASN A 974 -30.56 6.56 -33.00
C ASN A 974 -31.25 6.34 -31.65
N ARG A 975 -31.70 5.11 -31.37
CA ARG A 975 -32.55 4.77 -30.21
C ARG A 975 -31.75 4.09 -29.11
N TYR A 976 -31.88 4.58 -27.88
CA TYR A 976 -31.22 4.06 -26.69
C TYR A 976 -32.25 3.86 -25.57
N LEU A 977 -32.16 2.79 -24.79
CA LEU A 977 -33.09 2.47 -23.71
C LEU A 977 -32.38 2.22 -22.38
N TYR A 978 -32.72 3.04 -21.39
CA TYR A 978 -32.21 3.00 -20.02
C TYR A 978 -33.34 2.67 -19.04
N ILE A 979 -32.97 2.19 -17.85
CA ILE A 979 -33.87 1.87 -16.75
C ILE A 979 -33.28 2.43 -15.46
N GLY A 980 -34.12 3.04 -14.63
CA GLY A 980 -33.75 3.46 -13.27
C GLY A 980 -34.98 3.82 -12.44
N SER A 981 -34.75 4.27 -11.21
CA SER A 981 -35.79 4.72 -10.27
C SER A 981 -35.68 6.20 -9.87
N ASP A 982 -34.52 6.84 -10.05
CA ASP A 982 -34.32 8.27 -9.80
C ASP A 982 -33.99 9.04 -11.08
N LEU A 983 -34.93 9.87 -11.53
CA LEU A 983 -34.76 10.75 -12.70
C LEU A 983 -33.63 11.78 -12.53
N ARG A 984 -33.23 12.12 -11.30
CA ARG A 984 -32.14 13.09 -11.07
C ARG A 984 -30.79 12.54 -11.51
N SER A 985 -30.62 11.21 -11.47
CA SER A 985 -29.41 10.54 -11.95
C SER A 985 -29.45 10.23 -13.46
N PHE A 986 -30.51 10.63 -14.18
CA PHE A 986 -30.67 10.33 -15.60
C PHE A 986 -29.91 11.38 -16.42
N GLU A 987 -28.68 11.05 -16.77
CA GLU A 987 -27.79 11.94 -17.51
C GLU A 987 -27.05 11.15 -18.60
N ILE A 988 -27.05 11.70 -19.82
CA ILE A 988 -26.32 11.15 -20.95
C ILE A 988 -25.62 12.25 -21.76
N VAL A 989 -24.62 11.86 -22.52
CA VAL A 989 -23.87 12.75 -23.43
C VAL A 989 -24.02 12.26 -24.86
N ILE A 990 -24.60 13.09 -25.73
CA ILE A 990 -24.70 12.86 -27.18
C ILE A 990 -23.63 13.67 -27.90
N VAL A 991 -22.86 13.02 -28.76
CA VAL A 991 -21.83 13.62 -29.61
C VAL A 991 -22.16 13.34 -31.07
N SER A 992 -21.99 14.33 -31.95
CA SER A 992 -22.26 14.11 -33.38
C SER A 992 -21.11 13.42 -34.11
N ARG A 993 -21.47 12.69 -35.16
CA ARG A 993 -20.59 11.88 -36.02
C ARG A 993 -19.42 12.70 -36.60
N VAL A 994 -19.64 13.99 -36.86
CA VAL A 994 -18.61 14.90 -37.38
C VAL A 994 -17.52 15.14 -36.34
N VAL A 995 -17.89 15.44 -35.09
CA VAL A 995 -16.92 15.63 -33.99
C VAL A 995 -16.13 14.36 -33.74
N LEU A 996 -16.82 13.22 -33.72
CA LEU A 996 -16.22 11.91 -33.49
C LEU A 996 -15.23 11.55 -34.61
N TRP A 997 -15.55 11.86 -35.88
CA TRP A 997 -14.61 11.78 -37.01
C TRP A 997 -13.39 12.70 -36.86
N VAL A 998 -13.58 13.97 -36.47
CA VAL A 998 -12.48 14.93 -36.29
C VAL A 998 -11.53 14.48 -35.18
N LEU A 999 -12.07 14.05 -34.04
CA LEU A 999 -11.28 13.62 -32.88
C LEU A 999 -10.47 12.36 -33.23
N ILE A 1000 -11.13 11.29 -33.67
CA ILE A 1000 -10.48 10.00 -33.94
C ILE A 1000 -9.59 10.10 -35.17
N GLY A 1001 -10.01 10.82 -36.21
CA GLY A 1001 -9.21 11.09 -37.40
C GLY A 1001 -7.91 11.83 -37.07
N SER A 1002 -7.95 12.87 -36.22
CA SER A 1002 -6.75 13.56 -35.75
C SER A 1002 -5.83 12.65 -34.94
N VAL A 1003 -6.37 11.80 -34.05
CA VAL A 1003 -5.57 10.84 -33.26
C VAL A 1003 -4.89 9.81 -34.16
N VAL A 1004 -5.61 9.20 -35.11
CA VAL A 1004 -5.06 8.22 -36.05
C VAL A 1004 -4.03 8.87 -36.98
N LEU A 1005 -4.29 10.10 -37.46
CA LEU A 1005 -3.34 10.86 -38.27
C LEU A 1005 -2.07 11.20 -37.48
N LEU A 1006 -2.20 11.65 -36.23
CA LEU A 1006 -1.07 11.93 -35.34
C LEU A 1006 -0.24 10.66 -35.10
N ALA A 1007 -0.88 9.54 -34.78
CA ALA A 1007 -0.20 8.24 -34.60
C ALA A 1007 0.54 7.82 -35.88
N ALA A 1008 -0.08 7.96 -37.06
CA ALA A 1008 0.57 7.68 -38.34
C ALA A 1008 1.77 8.59 -38.62
N VAL A 1009 1.68 9.89 -38.29
CA VAL A 1009 2.80 10.85 -38.40
C VAL A 1009 3.93 10.48 -37.44
N VAL A 1010 3.62 10.11 -36.20
CA VAL A 1010 4.61 9.68 -35.19
C VAL A 1010 5.33 8.40 -35.65
N LEU A 1011 4.59 7.37 -36.03
CA LEU A 1011 5.13 6.11 -36.55
C LEU A 1011 5.95 6.29 -37.83
N THR A 1012 5.57 7.23 -38.70
CA THR A 1012 6.31 7.52 -39.94
C THR A 1012 7.63 8.24 -39.66
N ASN A 1013 7.61 9.29 -38.83
CA ASN A 1013 8.76 10.21 -38.69
C ASN A 1013 9.71 9.87 -37.53
N PHE A 1014 9.24 9.18 -36.48
CA PHE A 1014 10.04 8.88 -35.30
C PHE A 1014 10.32 7.37 -35.20
N PRO A 1015 11.48 6.87 -35.69
CA PRO A 1015 11.75 5.42 -35.72
C PRO A 1015 11.74 4.76 -34.33
N LYS A 1016 12.11 5.49 -33.26
CA LYS A 1016 12.01 5.02 -31.87
C LYS A 1016 10.58 4.67 -31.43
N SER A 1017 9.54 5.21 -32.08
CA SER A 1017 8.14 4.92 -31.75
C SER A 1017 7.63 3.57 -32.25
N ARG A 1018 8.41 2.87 -33.09
CA ARG A 1018 8.05 1.57 -33.70
C ARG A 1018 8.34 0.35 -32.80
N HIS A 1019 8.66 0.59 -31.52
CA HIS A 1019 8.90 -0.47 -30.55
C HIS A 1019 7.57 -1.14 -30.13
N PRO A 1020 7.49 -2.48 -29.95
CA PRO A 1020 6.24 -3.17 -29.60
C PRO A 1020 5.55 -2.62 -28.33
N LEU A 1021 6.32 -2.04 -27.40
CA LEU A 1021 5.79 -1.40 -26.20
C LEU A 1021 4.81 -0.25 -26.49
N THR A 1022 4.96 0.49 -27.60
CA THR A 1022 4.01 1.57 -27.94
C THR A 1022 2.63 1.01 -28.32
N ALA A 1023 2.58 -0.17 -28.95
CA ALA A 1023 1.33 -0.88 -29.21
C ALA A 1023 0.70 -1.39 -27.90
N VAL A 1024 1.51 -1.87 -26.94
CA VAL A 1024 1.02 -2.29 -25.61
C VAL A 1024 0.40 -1.10 -24.85
N VAL A 1025 1.07 0.05 -24.79
CA VAL A 1025 0.52 1.26 -24.14
C VAL A 1025 -0.80 1.69 -24.79
N LEU A 1026 -0.89 1.65 -26.12
CA LEU A 1026 -2.12 2.02 -26.84
C LEU A 1026 -3.25 1.00 -26.58
N ALA A 1027 -2.93 -0.30 -26.49
CA ALA A 1027 -3.88 -1.34 -26.10
C ALA A 1027 -4.38 -1.20 -24.66
N VAL A 1028 -3.50 -0.85 -23.70
CA VAL A 1028 -3.89 -0.58 -22.30
C VAL A 1028 -4.81 0.64 -22.21
N MET A 1029 -4.48 1.74 -22.91
CA MET A 1029 -5.34 2.94 -22.98
C MET A 1029 -6.71 2.61 -23.59
N PHE A 1030 -6.76 1.78 -24.64
CA PHE A 1030 -8.02 1.34 -25.23
C PHE A 1030 -8.82 0.41 -24.29
N GLY A 1031 -8.15 -0.47 -23.54
CA GLY A 1031 -8.75 -1.31 -22.50
C GLY A 1031 -9.36 -0.49 -21.36
N GLY A 1032 -8.66 0.56 -20.90
CA GLY A 1032 -9.19 1.51 -19.92
C GLY A 1032 -10.44 2.24 -20.43
N LEU A 1033 -10.43 2.68 -21.69
CA LEU A 1033 -11.61 3.28 -22.33
C LEU A 1033 -12.78 2.29 -22.44
N LEU A 1034 -12.51 1.01 -22.73
CA LEU A 1034 -13.52 -0.06 -22.79
C LEU A 1034 -14.20 -0.29 -21.43
N ALA A 1035 -13.44 -0.21 -20.33
CA ALA A 1035 -13.95 -0.38 -18.97
C ALA A 1035 -14.81 0.81 -18.51
N ILE A 1036 -14.36 2.05 -18.76
CA ILE A 1036 -15.03 3.28 -18.31
C ILE A 1036 -16.22 3.64 -19.20
N ALA A 1037 -16.05 3.54 -20.52
CA ALA A 1037 -17.02 4.00 -21.53
C ALA A 1037 -17.08 3.02 -22.71
N PRO A 1038 -17.70 1.82 -22.54
CA PRO A 1038 -17.73 0.78 -23.57
C PRO A 1038 -18.39 1.24 -24.88
N ASP A 1039 -19.39 2.12 -24.80
CA ASP A 1039 -20.03 2.74 -25.97
C ASP A 1039 -19.06 3.64 -26.74
N ALA A 1040 -18.26 4.44 -26.03
CA ALA A 1040 -17.20 5.28 -26.61
C ALA A 1040 -16.08 4.44 -27.23
N ALA A 1041 -15.63 3.38 -26.56
CA ALA A 1041 -14.57 2.49 -27.07
C ALA A 1041 -14.98 1.77 -28.37
N VAL A 1042 -16.24 1.31 -28.45
CA VAL A 1042 -16.77 0.64 -29.66
C VAL A 1042 -16.93 1.61 -30.83
N LEU A 1043 -17.30 2.87 -30.57
CA LEU A 1043 -17.28 3.92 -31.60
C LEU A 1043 -15.84 4.28 -31.99
N ALA A 1044 -14.93 4.43 -31.01
CA ALA A 1044 -13.51 4.71 -31.25
C ALA A 1044 -12.85 3.67 -32.16
N GLY A 1045 -13.10 2.38 -31.89
CA GLY A 1045 -12.61 1.27 -32.70
C GLY A 1045 -13.15 1.28 -34.13
N GLN A 1046 -14.48 1.43 -34.31
CA GLN A 1046 -15.11 1.42 -35.64
C GLN A 1046 -14.61 2.57 -36.53
N PHE A 1047 -14.55 3.80 -36.01
CA PHE A 1047 -14.06 4.95 -36.77
C PHE A 1047 -12.54 4.88 -36.94
N GLY A 1048 -11.81 4.33 -35.97
CA GLY A 1048 -10.37 4.08 -36.05
C GLY A 1048 -10.00 3.11 -37.18
N ILE A 1049 -10.77 2.02 -37.36
CA ILE A 1049 -10.57 1.07 -38.47
C ILE A 1049 -10.73 1.78 -39.83
N ILE A 1050 -11.79 2.57 -40.01
CA ILE A 1050 -12.05 3.27 -41.29
C ILE A 1050 -10.97 4.33 -41.54
N ALA A 1051 -10.55 5.08 -40.50
CA ALA A 1051 -9.45 6.04 -40.58
C ALA A 1051 -8.11 5.35 -40.94
N LEU A 1052 -7.83 4.18 -40.39
CA LEU A 1052 -6.61 3.42 -40.69
C LEU A 1052 -6.62 2.90 -42.13
N VAL A 1053 -7.76 2.42 -42.64
CA VAL A 1053 -7.92 2.06 -44.06
C VAL A 1053 -7.61 3.25 -44.98
N LEU A 1054 -8.09 4.45 -44.64
CA LEU A 1054 -7.77 5.67 -45.39
C LEU A 1054 -6.26 6.01 -45.36
N VAL A 1055 -5.59 5.83 -44.22
CA VAL A 1055 -4.12 5.99 -44.12
C VAL A 1055 -3.39 4.96 -44.97
N VAL A 1056 -3.82 3.70 -44.98
CA VAL A 1056 -3.23 2.65 -45.84
C VAL A 1056 -3.40 2.98 -47.32
N VAL A 1057 -4.59 3.44 -47.74
CA VAL A 1057 -4.82 3.90 -49.12
C VAL A 1057 -3.94 5.11 -49.47
N MET A 1058 -3.80 6.08 -48.57
CA MET A 1058 -2.91 7.22 -48.75
C MET A 1058 -1.44 6.80 -48.91
N ILE A 1059 -0.97 5.83 -48.12
CA ILE A 1059 0.38 5.27 -48.25
C ILE A 1059 0.53 4.52 -49.58
N ALA A 1060 -0.43 3.70 -49.98
CA ALA A 1060 -0.41 2.97 -51.25
C ALA A 1060 -0.37 3.93 -52.46
N VAL A 1061 -1.19 4.98 -52.46
CA VAL A 1061 -1.16 6.05 -53.48
C VAL A 1061 0.18 6.77 -53.45
N ARG A 1062 0.74 7.09 -52.28
CA ARG A 1062 2.07 7.71 -52.16
C ARG A 1062 3.16 6.82 -52.76
N VAL A 1063 3.11 5.50 -52.54
CA VAL A 1063 4.06 4.54 -53.11
C VAL A 1063 3.91 4.44 -54.63
N LEU A 1064 2.68 4.44 -55.17
CA LEU A 1064 2.42 4.39 -56.61
C LEU A 1064 2.79 5.69 -57.35
N VAL A 1065 2.62 6.85 -56.71
CA VAL A 1065 2.84 8.18 -57.33
C VAL A 1065 4.26 8.70 -57.12
N SER A 1066 5.01 8.16 -56.15
CA SER A 1066 6.42 8.52 -55.96
C SER A 1066 7.26 7.94 -57.10
N PRO A 1067 7.92 8.75 -57.96
CA PRO A 1067 8.75 8.21 -59.03
C PRO A 1067 9.92 7.43 -58.45
N ALA A 1068 10.11 6.20 -58.93
CA ALA A 1068 11.18 5.31 -58.50
C ALA A 1068 12.56 5.95 -58.79
N ARG A 1069 13.22 6.45 -57.74
CA ARG A 1069 14.60 6.94 -57.82
C ARG A 1069 15.57 5.76 -57.95
N ASN A 1070 15.76 5.28 -59.17
CA ASN A 1070 16.96 4.54 -59.55
C ASN A 1070 18.19 5.43 -59.26
N GLY A 1071 19.09 4.99 -58.36
CA GLY A 1071 20.02 5.90 -57.70
C GLY A 1071 21.32 5.30 -57.13
N ARG A 1072 21.92 4.33 -57.84
CA ARG A 1072 23.36 3.94 -57.79
C ARG A 1072 24.03 3.67 -56.43
N VAL A 1073 24.47 2.43 -56.19
CA VAL A 1073 25.86 2.13 -55.78
C VAL A 1073 26.32 0.78 -56.38
N PHE A 1074 27.19 0.85 -57.38
CA PHE A 1074 28.17 -0.20 -57.75
C PHE A 1074 29.33 0.52 -58.46
N SER A 1075 30.56 0.01 -58.31
CA SER A 1075 31.83 0.51 -58.90
C SER A 1075 32.27 1.94 -58.52
N SER A 1076 33.56 2.28 -58.39
CA SER A 1076 34.80 1.49 -58.26
C SER A 1076 35.98 2.42 -57.89
N SER A 1077 37.10 1.85 -57.46
CA SER A 1077 38.42 2.47 -57.21
C SER A 1077 38.94 3.47 -58.25
N VAL A 1078 39.75 4.48 -57.83
CA VAL A 1078 41.15 4.77 -58.31
C VAL A 1078 41.76 6.07 -57.70
N ILE A 1079 42.86 5.89 -56.97
CA ILE A 1079 44.16 6.63 -56.84
C ILE A 1079 44.31 8.08 -57.38
N GLY A 1080 44.98 8.99 -56.61
CA GLY A 1080 45.69 10.18 -57.15
C GLY A 1080 46.15 11.27 -56.13
N ALA A 1081 47.47 11.53 -56.02
CA ALA A 1081 48.20 12.42 -55.06
C ALA A 1081 47.83 13.93 -55.05
N ASP A 1082 48.07 14.72 -53.96
CA ASP A 1082 49.35 15.46 -53.69
C ASP A 1082 49.55 15.94 -52.19
N GLN A 1083 50.68 16.62 -51.88
CA GLN A 1083 51.32 17.00 -50.57
C GLN A 1083 50.70 18.21 -49.78
N PRO A 1084 51.26 18.77 -48.64
CA PRO A 1084 52.27 18.33 -47.62
C PRO A 1084 51.94 18.53 -46.09
N ARG A 1085 52.82 17.99 -45.20
CA ARG A 1085 53.24 18.26 -43.76
C ARG A 1085 52.85 19.56 -42.98
N PRO A 1086 53.11 19.73 -41.63
CA PRO A 1086 53.54 18.83 -40.48
C PRO A 1086 52.73 19.12 -39.15
N PRO A 1087 53.20 18.88 -37.88
CA PRO A 1087 54.09 17.86 -37.23
C PRO A 1087 53.36 16.98 -36.15
N SER A 1088 53.67 15.69 -35.94
CA SER A 1088 54.65 15.09 -34.96
C SER A 1088 54.24 15.16 -33.47
N THR A 1089 54.30 14.14 -32.60
CA THR A 1089 54.90 12.77 -32.56
C THR A 1089 54.07 11.84 -31.60
N ARG A 1090 54.41 10.58 -31.19
CA ARG A 1090 55.53 9.63 -31.45
C ARG A 1090 55.10 8.14 -31.24
N SER A 1091 55.28 7.31 -32.27
CA SER A 1091 55.82 5.92 -32.31
C SER A 1091 55.62 4.89 -31.15
N LEU A 1092 55.23 3.65 -31.51
CA LEU A 1092 56.19 2.56 -31.81
C LEU A 1092 55.55 1.43 -32.69
N MET A 1093 56.39 0.52 -33.17
CA MET A 1093 56.22 -0.46 -34.28
C MET A 1093 56.90 -1.81 -33.83
N PRO A 1094 57.06 -2.88 -34.65
CA PRO A 1094 56.19 -3.62 -35.59
C PRO A 1094 56.37 -5.17 -35.47
N VAL A 1095 56.27 -5.91 -36.62
CA VAL A 1095 56.71 -7.30 -36.99
C VAL A 1095 55.51 -8.23 -37.29
N ILE A 1096 55.08 -8.48 -38.54
CA ILE A 1096 55.65 -9.18 -39.72
C ILE A 1096 55.22 -10.67 -39.81
N ALA A 1097 54.33 -10.94 -40.78
CA ALA A 1097 54.32 -12.00 -41.81
C ALA A 1097 54.18 -13.50 -41.41
N ASP A 1098 53.79 -14.44 -42.30
CA ASP A 1098 53.65 -14.38 -43.77
C ASP A 1098 52.55 -15.33 -44.33
N ASP A 1099 52.20 -15.15 -45.61
CA ASP A 1099 51.24 -15.96 -46.41
C ASP A 1099 52.00 -16.69 -47.56
N PRO A 1100 51.49 -17.83 -48.07
CA PRO A 1100 51.36 -17.92 -49.53
C PRO A 1100 50.07 -18.65 -50.02
N ARG A 1101 49.32 -18.13 -51.01
CA ARG A 1101 49.65 -17.97 -52.45
C ARG A 1101 49.88 -19.31 -53.20
N VAL A 1102 49.46 -19.57 -54.46
CA VAL A 1102 48.82 -18.78 -55.54
C VAL A 1102 48.51 -19.66 -56.78
N THR A 1103 47.43 -19.39 -57.56
CA THR A 1103 47.18 -19.75 -59.01
C THR A 1103 47.37 -21.21 -59.52
N ALA A 1104 46.99 -21.63 -60.74
CA ALA A 1104 45.88 -21.35 -61.68
C ALA A 1104 45.99 -22.36 -62.86
N THR A 1105 45.04 -22.30 -63.80
CA THR A 1105 45.16 -22.74 -65.22
C THR A 1105 44.73 -24.18 -65.58
N GLU A 1106 43.66 -24.23 -66.38
CA GLU A 1106 43.23 -25.20 -67.42
C GLU A 1106 43.33 -26.73 -67.25
N ALA A 1107 42.17 -27.38 -67.39
CA ALA A 1107 42.00 -28.53 -68.30
C ALA A 1107 40.56 -28.55 -68.87
N LEU A 1108 40.38 -29.26 -70.00
CA LEU A 1108 39.13 -29.43 -70.77
C LEU A 1108 38.27 -30.63 -70.20
N PRO A 1109 37.20 -31.15 -70.84
CA PRO A 1109 35.84 -31.19 -70.26
C PRO A 1109 35.28 -32.58 -69.81
N GLU A 1110 34.02 -32.56 -69.34
CA GLU A 1110 33.01 -33.66 -69.34
C GLU A 1110 33.04 -34.70 -68.16
N PRO A 1111 32.03 -35.61 -67.97
CA PRO A 1111 31.09 -35.41 -66.85
C PRO A 1111 30.80 -36.62 -65.91
N ALA A 1112 30.14 -36.33 -64.76
CA ALA A 1112 29.34 -37.24 -63.90
C ALA A 1112 30.08 -38.40 -63.17
N PRO A 1113 29.47 -39.17 -62.24
CA PRO A 1113 28.25 -38.96 -61.41
C PRO A 1113 28.46 -39.24 -59.88
N THR A 1114 27.35 -39.28 -59.12
CA THR A 1114 27.08 -40.13 -57.91
C THR A 1114 27.69 -39.82 -56.53
N GLU A 1115 26.79 -39.44 -55.60
CA GLU A 1115 26.42 -40.16 -54.35
C GLU A 1115 27.34 -40.33 -53.11
N VAL A 1116 26.70 -40.13 -51.94
CA VAL A 1116 26.67 -40.99 -50.72
C VAL A 1116 27.67 -40.77 -49.55
N THR A 1117 27.10 -40.24 -48.44
CA THR A 1117 27.42 -40.45 -47.00
C THR A 1117 28.83 -40.11 -46.45
N THR A 1118 29.03 -39.90 -45.15
CA THR A 1118 28.19 -40.11 -43.94
C THR A 1118 28.05 -38.85 -43.09
#